data_AF-A0A926NZB1-F1
#
_entry.id   AF-A0A926NZB1-F1
#
_cell.length_a   1.000
_cell.length_b   1.000
_cell.length_c   1.000
_cell.angle_alpha   90.00
_cell.angle_beta   90.00
_cell.angle_gamma   90.00
#
_symmetry.space_group_name_H-M   'P 1'
#
loop_
_entity.id
_entity.type
_entity.pdbx_description
1 polymer ?
#
loop_
_entity_poly.entity_id
_entity_poly.type
_entity_poly.pdbx_seq_one_letter_code
_entity_poly.pdbx_strand_id
1 'polypeptide(L)'
;MATAVQKITLSSSRDIPFNKLVLSQSNVRRVKAGISVEELAESIARRGLIQSLHVRPVVDAEGKETGMFEVPAGGRRFSALELLVKQKRLAKVAPVPCVVSEASADVLIDEVSLAENIERAPLHPLDQFRAFQTMREKGMTEEAIAAAFFVDAKVVKQRLRLVSVSPTLLDVYAEDGMTLEQLMAFSVSSDHARQEQVWEAIKDGWQKEPYLIRRLLTETTVRAADKRAVFVGITAYEEAGGCVLRDLFQQDDGGWLQDPVLLDRLVGEKLKAEAEAIAAEGWKWIEVAITFPYGHDHGLRQIVGTTVDLTEEERATREALRDEYDRLEAEYGEADELPDEIDARLGEIEQALETFERRPMTFDPVQIGTAGVFISIDADGALLVERGYVRAEDETPAEPEAEIVDPETGEVIQRAEPEVSRMRAVITLGGQPVEPEEDDETETIKPLPDRLVSELTAHRTLALRDAVAVNPHVAMTALLHRLVMDCFMPRSSRGCLEAQVREVHLPAQAEDLRDSASAKAIADRHERWGDHVPADDAALWDWLTDLDDGSRMDLLAHCVSFGVNALYEKPNPYSGTGVSQHGLDVRLSQADRLARSTGLDMVAVGWRPTVGNYLGRVTKPRILEAVREGAGDRAAELIGHLKKGDMAKEAERLLAESGWLPEPLRMVDDGVEVDPASGAAAEADDLPDFLSGDGEDDPADDEEEQHMVAAE
;
A
#
# COMPACT_ATOMS: atom_id res chain seq x y z
N MET A 1 -14.48 -59.28 19.63
CA MET A 1 -14.45 -60.14 18.42
C MET A 1 -13.36 -59.58 17.52
N ALA A 2 -12.22 -60.26 17.38
CA ALA A 2 -11.18 -59.80 16.47
C ALA A 2 -11.71 -59.91 15.03
N THR A 3 -11.80 -58.79 14.32
CA THR A 3 -12.12 -58.75 12.90
C THR A 3 -11.08 -59.61 12.19
N ALA A 4 -11.51 -60.72 11.59
CA ALA A 4 -10.61 -61.62 10.90
C ALA A 4 -9.91 -60.84 9.79
N VAL A 5 -8.57 -60.79 9.84
CA VAL A 5 -7.75 -60.15 8.81
C VAL A 5 -8.10 -60.80 7.47
N GLN A 6 -8.66 -60.01 6.55
CA GLN A 6 -8.93 -60.47 5.19
C GLN A 6 -7.61 -60.88 4.54
N LYS A 7 -7.51 -62.15 4.14
CA LYS A 7 -6.36 -62.65 3.40
C LYS A 7 -6.48 -62.17 1.96
N ILE A 8 -5.43 -61.51 1.47
CA ILE A 8 -5.36 -61.02 0.09
C ILE A 8 -5.18 -62.23 -0.84
N THR A 9 -5.94 -62.28 -1.93
CA THR A 9 -5.77 -63.29 -3.00
C THR A 9 -5.08 -62.62 -4.19
N LEU A 10 -3.94 -63.16 -4.62
CA LEU A 10 -3.19 -62.63 -5.75
C LEU A 10 -3.82 -63.06 -7.09
N SER A 11 -3.80 -62.16 -8.07
CA SER A 11 -4.27 -62.44 -9.43
C SER A 11 -3.46 -63.55 -10.10
N SER A 12 -4.15 -64.49 -10.75
CA SER A 12 -3.50 -65.62 -11.44
C SER A 12 -2.87 -65.19 -12.77
N SER A 13 -1.69 -65.73 -13.09
CA SER A 13 -1.11 -65.58 -14.43
C SER A 13 -1.68 -66.65 -15.37
N ARG A 14 -2.05 -66.25 -16.58
CA ARG A 14 -2.58 -67.15 -17.62
C ARG A 14 -2.16 -66.67 -19.00
N ASP A 15 -1.76 -67.62 -19.85
CA ASP A 15 -1.51 -67.37 -21.25
C ASP A 15 -2.84 -67.28 -22.02
N ILE A 16 -3.08 -66.13 -22.66
CA ILE A 16 -4.31 -65.86 -23.42
C ILE A 16 -3.94 -65.66 -24.89
N PRO A 17 -4.62 -66.35 -25.83
CA PRO A 17 -4.44 -66.09 -27.26
C PRO A 17 -4.69 -64.62 -27.61
N PHE A 18 -3.78 -64.00 -28.38
CA PHE A 18 -3.89 -62.57 -28.72
C PHE A 18 -5.25 -62.18 -29.32
N ASN A 19 -5.85 -63.04 -30.15
CA ASN A 19 -7.17 -62.81 -30.74
C ASN A 19 -8.35 -62.77 -29.75
N LYS A 20 -8.12 -63.10 -28.47
CA LYS A 20 -9.10 -62.96 -27.38
C LYS A 20 -8.89 -61.71 -26.52
N LEU A 21 -7.87 -60.91 -26.82
CA LEU A 21 -7.55 -59.67 -26.11
C LEU A 21 -8.11 -58.46 -26.88
N VAL A 22 -8.71 -57.52 -26.15
CA VAL A 22 -9.23 -56.25 -26.69
C VAL A 22 -8.65 -55.10 -25.87
N LEU A 23 -8.20 -54.04 -26.53
CA LEU A 23 -7.70 -52.85 -25.83
C LEU A 23 -8.87 -52.15 -25.11
N SER A 24 -8.70 -51.84 -23.82
CA SER A 24 -9.67 -51.02 -23.10
C SER A 24 -9.69 -49.59 -23.67
N GLN A 25 -10.86 -48.97 -23.73
CA GLN A 25 -10.98 -47.56 -24.13
C GLN A 25 -10.57 -46.58 -23.00
N SER A 26 -10.39 -47.08 -21.77
CA SER A 26 -10.05 -46.29 -20.58
C SER A 26 -8.55 -45.96 -20.44
N ASN A 27 -7.87 -45.58 -21.53
CA ASN A 27 -6.45 -45.21 -21.43
C ASN A 27 -6.31 -43.81 -20.79
N VAL A 28 -5.63 -43.74 -19.65
CA VAL A 28 -5.46 -42.51 -18.85
C VAL A 28 -4.43 -41.54 -19.48
N ARG A 29 -3.54 -42.04 -20.34
CA ARG A 29 -2.43 -41.27 -20.93
C ARG A 29 -2.87 -40.52 -22.18
N ARG A 30 -2.98 -39.19 -22.11
CA ARG A 30 -3.33 -38.32 -23.25
C ARG A 30 -2.12 -37.60 -23.85
N VAL A 31 -1.07 -37.33 -23.07
CA VAL A 31 0.14 -36.64 -23.54
C VAL A 31 1.23 -37.64 -23.98
N LYS A 32 1.82 -37.45 -25.17
CA LYS A 32 2.80 -38.37 -25.77
C LYS A 32 4.23 -38.09 -25.29
N ALA A 33 4.67 -38.79 -24.23
CA ALA A 33 6.09 -38.84 -23.85
C ALA A 33 6.66 -40.28 -23.87
N GLY A 34 7.66 -40.58 -24.71
CA GLY A 34 8.49 -41.80 -24.65
C GLY A 34 8.57 -42.64 -25.93
N ILE A 35 9.29 -43.77 -25.83
CA ILE A 35 9.68 -44.73 -26.91
C ILE A 35 8.53 -45.05 -27.87
N SER A 36 8.76 -45.01 -29.18
CA SER A 36 7.72 -45.28 -30.17
C SER A 36 7.16 -46.71 -30.07
N VAL A 37 5.93 -46.93 -30.57
CA VAL A 37 5.30 -48.28 -30.55
C VAL A 37 6.11 -49.24 -31.45
N GLU A 38 6.73 -48.70 -32.49
CA GLU A 38 7.60 -49.39 -33.44
C GLU A 38 8.88 -49.91 -32.78
N GLU A 39 9.57 -49.07 -32.00
CA GLU A 39 10.76 -49.48 -31.24
C GLU A 39 10.42 -50.53 -30.17
N LEU A 40 9.25 -50.40 -29.53
CA LEU A 40 8.78 -51.39 -28.56
C LEU A 40 8.46 -52.73 -29.23
N ALA A 41 7.87 -52.72 -30.43
CA ALA A 41 7.61 -53.93 -31.20
C ALA A 41 8.90 -54.66 -31.58
N GLU A 42 9.95 -53.96 -32.01
CA GLU A 42 11.25 -54.58 -32.28
C GLU A 42 11.91 -55.15 -31.01
N SER A 43 11.79 -54.45 -29.88
CA SER A 43 12.26 -54.96 -28.60
C SER A 43 11.57 -56.27 -28.20
N ILE A 44 10.23 -56.33 -28.34
CA ILE A 44 9.44 -57.55 -28.08
C ILE A 44 9.83 -58.67 -29.05
N ALA A 45 10.04 -58.38 -30.33
CA ALA A 45 10.46 -59.39 -31.30
C ALA A 45 11.83 -59.99 -30.97
N ARG A 46 12.74 -59.22 -30.36
CA ARG A 46 14.09 -59.67 -30.00
C ARG A 46 14.15 -60.36 -28.64
N ARG A 47 13.42 -59.88 -27.64
CA ARG A 47 13.58 -60.27 -26.22
C ARG A 47 12.35 -60.95 -25.63
N GLY A 48 11.26 -61.03 -26.38
CA GLY A 48 9.96 -61.48 -25.88
C GLY A 48 9.25 -60.41 -25.04
N LEU A 49 8.03 -60.72 -24.60
CA LEU A 49 7.27 -59.84 -23.72
C LEU A 49 7.76 -60.01 -22.27
N ILE A 50 8.65 -59.11 -21.83
CA ILE A 50 9.29 -59.16 -20.50
C ILE A 50 8.29 -58.88 -19.37
N GLN A 51 7.30 -58.00 -19.62
CA GLN A 51 6.27 -57.64 -18.66
C GLN A 51 4.89 -58.02 -19.20
N SER A 52 4.16 -58.85 -18.45
CA SER A 52 2.82 -59.36 -18.80
C SER A 52 1.75 -58.26 -18.86
N LEU A 53 0.70 -58.49 -19.65
CA LEU A 53 -0.46 -57.61 -19.74
C LEU A 53 -1.39 -57.85 -18.54
N HIS A 54 -2.01 -56.80 -18.00
CA HIS A 54 -3.07 -56.97 -17.02
C HIS A 54 -4.42 -56.97 -17.74
N VAL A 55 -5.27 -57.95 -17.45
CA VAL A 55 -6.51 -58.17 -18.22
C VAL A 55 -7.70 -58.49 -17.31
N ARG A 56 -8.90 -58.07 -17.72
CA ARG A 56 -10.17 -58.37 -17.04
C ARG A 56 -11.11 -59.11 -18.01
N PRO A 57 -11.79 -60.19 -17.59
CA PRO A 57 -12.75 -60.88 -18.45
C PRO A 57 -13.93 -59.95 -18.79
N VAL A 58 -14.33 -59.97 -20.06
CA VAL A 58 -15.54 -59.27 -20.54
C VAL A 58 -16.75 -60.13 -20.21
N VAL A 59 -17.69 -59.59 -19.46
CA VAL A 59 -18.95 -60.25 -19.08
C VAL A 59 -20.09 -59.82 -20.01
N ASP A 60 -21.03 -60.72 -20.26
CA ASP A 60 -22.29 -60.42 -20.97
C ASP A 60 -23.32 -59.73 -20.04
N ALA A 61 -24.49 -59.39 -20.58
CA ALA A 61 -25.56 -58.70 -19.84
C ALA A 61 -26.10 -59.54 -18.66
N GLU A 62 -25.86 -60.85 -18.69
CA GLU A 62 -26.22 -61.83 -17.67
C GLU A 62 -25.07 -62.11 -16.67
N GLY A 63 -23.94 -61.39 -16.78
CA GLY A 63 -22.79 -61.48 -15.88
C GLY A 63 -21.87 -62.68 -16.13
N LYS A 64 -22.01 -63.37 -17.26
CA LYS A 64 -21.22 -64.54 -17.63
C LYS A 64 -20.04 -64.16 -18.52
N GLU A 65 -18.88 -64.78 -18.29
CA GLU A 65 -17.68 -64.50 -19.08
C GLU A 65 -17.87 -64.89 -20.55
N THR A 66 -17.69 -63.92 -21.45
CA THR A 66 -17.78 -64.09 -22.91
C THR A 66 -16.59 -64.84 -23.50
N GLY A 67 -15.53 -65.04 -22.71
CA GLY A 67 -14.25 -65.61 -23.14
C GLY A 67 -13.31 -64.61 -23.84
N MET A 68 -13.71 -63.34 -23.93
CA MET A 68 -12.86 -62.21 -24.33
C MET A 68 -12.33 -61.49 -23.09
N PHE A 69 -11.17 -60.84 -23.23
CA PHE A 69 -10.52 -60.11 -22.15
C PHE A 69 -10.20 -58.69 -22.59
N GLU A 70 -10.58 -57.70 -21.78
CA GLU A 70 -10.12 -56.34 -21.99
C GLU A 70 -8.74 -56.16 -21.35
N VAL A 71 -7.95 -55.22 -21.90
CA VAL A 71 -6.61 -54.86 -21.41
C VAL A 71 -6.66 -53.44 -20.82
N PRO A 72 -6.89 -53.28 -19.49
CA PRO A 72 -6.84 -51.98 -18.81
C PRO A 72 -5.43 -51.39 -18.70
N ALA A 73 -4.43 -52.28 -18.55
CA ALA A 73 -3.04 -51.93 -18.28
C ALA A 73 -2.09 -52.68 -19.23
N GLY A 74 -1.16 -51.92 -19.84
CA GLY A 74 -0.27 -52.41 -20.89
C GLY A 74 -0.69 -52.10 -22.34
N GLY A 75 -1.50 -51.05 -22.57
CA GLY A 75 -1.99 -50.69 -23.90
C GLY A 75 -0.91 -50.53 -24.98
N ARG A 76 0.24 -49.92 -24.67
CA ARG A 76 1.37 -49.80 -25.61
C ARG A 76 1.97 -51.15 -26.01
N ARG A 77 2.04 -52.09 -25.05
CA ARG A 77 2.52 -53.46 -25.29
C ARG A 77 1.50 -54.24 -26.13
N PHE A 78 0.20 -54.05 -25.89
CA PHE A 78 -0.86 -54.59 -26.75
C PHE A 78 -0.75 -54.06 -28.19
N SER A 79 -0.61 -52.74 -28.39
CA SER A 79 -0.45 -52.15 -29.73
C SER A 79 0.83 -52.62 -30.44
N ALA A 80 1.93 -52.81 -29.70
CA ALA A 80 3.16 -53.37 -30.27
C ALA A 80 2.99 -54.84 -30.71
N LEU A 81 2.28 -55.66 -29.92
CA LEU A 81 1.92 -57.03 -30.31
C LEU A 81 0.97 -57.04 -31.52
N GLU A 82 0.00 -56.12 -31.56
CA GLU A 82 -0.91 -55.94 -32.69
C GLU A 82 -0.13 -55.61 -33.98
N LEU A 83 0.87 -54.72 -33.87
CA LEU A 83 1.76 -54.38 -34.97
C LEU A 83 2.55 -55.60 -35.46
N LEU A 84 3.11 -56.41 -34.56
CA LEU A 84 3.80 -57.66 -34.93
C LEU A 84 2.89 -58.68 -35.60
N VAL A 85 1.62 -58.77 -35.18
CA VAL A 85 0.60 -59.60 -35.83
C VAL A 85 0.28 -59.09 -37.23
N LYS A 86 0.11 -57.78 -37.41
CA LYS A 86 -0.11 -57.13 -38.72
C LYS A 86 1.07 -57.36 -39.65
N GLN A 87 2.30 -57.30 -39.13
CA GLN A 87 3.54 -57.62 -39.84
C GLN A 87 3.76 -59.12 -40.09
N LYS A 88 2.85 -59.99 -39.63
CA LYS A 88 2.96 -61.47 -39.68
C LYS A 88 4.19 -62.05 -38.97
N ARG A 89 4.79 -61.29 -38.06
CA ARG A 89 5.90 -61.74 -37.20
C ARG A 89 5.42 -62.41 -35.92
N LEU A 90 4.12 -62.30 -35.60
CA LEU A 90 3.45 -62.99 -34.51
C LEU A 90 2.12 -63.60 -35.01
N ALA A 91 1.80 -64.83 -34.58
CA ALA A 91 0.53 -65.47 -34.93
C ALA A 91 -0.64 -64.89 -34.12
N LYS A 92 -1.83 -64.76 -34.72
CA LYS A 92 -3.05 -64.28 -34.03
C LYS A 92 -3.47 -65.14 -32.83
N VAL A 93 -3.07 -66.41 -32.82
CA VAL A 93 -3.37 -67.37 -31.75
C VAL A 93 -2.18 -67.56 -30.80
N ALA A 94 -1.13 -66.74 -30.94
CA ALA A 94 0.04 -66.84 -30.07
C ALA A 94 -0.38 -66.62 -28.61
N PRO A 95 0.10 -67.46 -27.68
CA PRO A 95 -0.14 -67.28 -26.26
C PRO A 95 0.58 -66.01 -25.77
N VAL A 96 -0.18 -65.10 -25.17
CA VAL A 96 0.35 -63.88 -24.55
C VAL A 96 0.24 -64.01 -23.03
N PRO A 97 1.35 -63.86 -22.28
CA PRO A 97 1.31 -63.96 -20.82
C PRO A 97 0.55 -62.78 -20.22
N CYS A 98 -0.54 -63.07 -19.53
CA CYS A 98 -1.44 -62.09 -18.93
C CYS A 98 -1.63 -62.37 -17.42
N VAL A 99 -1.89 -61.32 -16.64
CA VAL A 99 -2.36 -61.41 -15.25
C VAL A 99 -3.84 -61.08 -15.25
N VAL A 100 -4.67 -62.02 -14.77
CA VAL A 100 -6.13 -61.91 -14.86
C VAL A 100 -6.71 -61.44 -13.51
N SER A 101 -7.36 -60.28 -13.50
CA SER A 101 -8.15 -59.77 -12.37
C SER A 101 -9.60 -60.27 -12.43
N GLU A 102 -10.25 -60.42 -11.29
CA GLU A 102 -11.65 -60.85 -11.22
C GLU A 102 -12.62 -59.84 -11.85
N ALA A 103 -13.68 -60.35 -12.48
CA ALA A 103 -14.72 -59.51 -13.10
C ALA A 103 -15.51 -58.67 -12.08
N SER A 104 -15.57 -59.13 -10.82
CA SER A 104 -16.31 -58.54 -9.71
C SER A 104 -15.44 -57.76 -8.71
N ALA A 105 -14.18 -57.46 -9.04
CA ALA A 105 -13.36 -56.62 -8.17
C ALA A 105 -13.98 -55.22 -8.07
N ASP A 106 -14.13 -54.71 -6.84
CA ASP A 106 -14.60 -53.35 -6.51
C ASP A 106 -13.69 -52.25 -7.10
N VAL A 107 -12.51 -52.64 -7.60
CA VAL A 107 -11.51 -51.78 -8.24
C VAL A 107 -11.96 -51.40 -9.66
N LEU A 108 -12.00 -50.10 -9.94
CA LEU A 108 -12.35 -49.57 -11.26
C LEU A 108 -11.25 -49.85 -12.29
N ILE A 109 -11.64 -50.05 -13.55
CA ILE A 109 -10.70 -50.25 -14.68
C ILE A 109 -9.69 -49.10 -14.78
N ASP A 110 -10.15 -47.86 -14.57
CA ASP A 110 -9.32 -46.65 -14.61
C ASP A 110 -8.29 -46.61 -13.48
N GLU A 111 -8.61 -47.17 -12.30
CA GLU A 111 -7.72 -47.23 -11.13
C GLU A 111 -6.53 -48.14 -11.41
N VAL A 112 -6.78 -49.33 -11.96
CA VAL A 112 -5.72 -50.27 -12.37
C VAL A 112 -4.83 -49.68 -13.47
N SER A 113 -5.44 -48.96 -14.42
CA SER A 113 -4.70 -48.30 -15.49
C SER A 113 -3.81 -47.16 -14.96
N LEU A 114 -4.31 -46.34 -14.04
CA LEU A 114 -3.53 -45.25 -13.44
C LEU A 114 -2.42 -45.79 -12.52
N ALA A 115 -2.70 -46.79 -11.69
CA ALA A 115 -1.73 -47.40 -10.78
C ALA A 115 -0.53 -47.99 -11.54
N GLU A 116 -0.77 -48.75 -12.63
CA GLU A 116 0.31 -49.31 -13.46
C GLU A 116 1.21 -48.23 -14.07
N ASN A 117 0.61 -47.10 -14.45
CA ASN A 117 1.37 -45.99 -15.04
C ASN A 117 2.19 -45.25 -13.98
N ILE A 118 1.63 -44.96 -12.79
CA ILE A 118 2.33 -44.30 -11.68
C ILE A 118 3.58 -45.09 -11.26
N GLU A 119 3.49 -46.42 -11.20
CA GLU A 119 4.59 -47.30 -10.76
C GLU A 119 5.78 -47.38 -11.74
N ARG A 120 5.59 -47.06 -13.03
CA ARG A 120 6.63 -47.30 -14.07
C ARG A 120 7.27 -46.06 -14.67
N ALA A 121 6.53 -44.96 -14.78
CA ALA A 121 7.05 -43.70 -15.31
C ALA A 121 6.17 -42.55 -14.84
N PRO A 122 6.75 -41.41 -14.42
CA PRO A 122 5.95 -40.28 -13.96
C PRO A 122 4.99 -39.82 -15.06
N LEU A 123 3.69 -39.89 -14.78
CA LEU A 123 2.65 -39.31 -15.61
C LEU A 123 2.83 -37.80 -15.64
N HIS A 124 2.44 -37.15 -16.74
CA HIS A 124 2.29 -35.70 -16.69
C HIS A 124 1.25 -35.37 -15.61
N PRO A 125 1.50 -34.40 -14.71
CA PRO A 125 0.59 -34.09 -13.61
C PRO A 125 -0.86 -33.89 -14.08
N LEU A 126 -1.06 -33.26 -15.25
CA LEU A 126 -2.39 -33.06 -15.82
C LEU A 126 -3.19 -34.35 -16.07
N ASP A 127 -2.54 -35.42 -16.51
CA ASP A 127 -3.21 -36.71 -16.77
C ASP A 127 -3.68 -37.34 -15.45
N GLN A 128 -2.92 -37.15 -14.35
CA GLN A 128 -3.34 -37.55 -13.01
C GLN A 128 -4.57 -36.75 -12.54
N PHE A 129 -4.58 -35.43 -12.80
CA PHE A 129 -5.69 -34.57 -12.38
C PHE A 129 -7.01 -34.97 -13.06
N ARG A 130 -6.96 -35.19 -14.38
CA ARG A 130 -8.11 -35.64 -15.20
C ARG A 130 -8.62 -37.02 -14.76
N ALA A 131 -7.72 -37.92 -14.37
CA ALA A 131 -8.09 -39.23 -13.87
C ALA A 131 -8.86 -39.14 -12.54
N PHE A 132 -8.38 -38.31 -11.60
CA PHE A 132 -9.08 -38.07 -10.33
C PHE A 132 -10.45 -37.41 -10.55
N GLN A 133 -10.56 -36.46 -11.48
CA GLN A 133 -11.85 -35.87 -11.86
C GLN A 133 -12.82 -36.94 -12.40
N THR A 134 -12.35 -37.81 -13.30
CA THR A 134 -13.15 -38.89 -13.90
C THR A 134 -13.67 -39.86 -12.81
N MET A 135 -12.84 -40.17 -11.81
CA MET A 135 -13.24 -41.03 -10.68
C MET A 135 -14.28 -40.36 -9.79
N ARG A 136 -14.15 -39.04 -9.56
CA ARG A 136 -15.15 -38.25 -8.83
C ARG A 136 -16.49 -38.18 -9.57
N GLU A 137 -16.47 -37.99 -10.89
CA GLU A 137 -17.67 -38.01 -11.74
C GLU A 137 -18.35 -39.38 -11.76
N LYS A 138 -17.57 -40.46 -11.60
CA LYS A 138 -18.07 -41.84 -11.45
C LYS A 138 -18.56 -42.17 -10.03
N GLY A 139 -18.53 -41.21 -9.10
CA GLY A 139 -19.13 -41.32 -7.77
C GLY A 139 -18.19 -41.76 -6.65
N MET A 140 -16.87 -41.83 -6.87
CA MET A 140 -15.92 -42.05 -5.76
C MET A 140 -15.76 -40.78 -4.92
N THR A 141 -15.70 -40.92 -3.59
CA THR A 141 -15.38 -39.80 -2.69
C THR A 141 -13.88 -39.48 -2.73
N GLU A 142 -13.51 -38.29 -2.27
CA GLU A 142 -12.11 -37.85 -2.24
C GLU A 142 -11.26 -38.75 -1.34
N GLU A 143 -11.83 -39.26 -0.24
CA GLU A 143 -11.19 -40.20 0.68
C GLU A 143 -11.00 -41.58 0.04
N ALA A 144 -11.97 -42.04 -0.77
CA ALA A 144 -11.87 -43.30 -1.50
C ALA A 144 -10.77 -43.24 -2.57
N ILE A 145 -10.67 -42.12 -3.28
CA ILE A 145 -9.58 -41.87 -4.25
C ILE A 145 -8.24 -41.81 -3.52
N ALA A 146 -8.15 -41.09 -2.39
CA ALA A 146 -6.95 -40.98 -1.58
C ALA A 146 -6.43 -42.36 -1.12
N ALA A 147 -7.33 -43.19 -0.61
CA ALA A 147 -7.03 -44.55 -0.20
C ALA A 147 -6.58 -45.45 -1.36
N ALA A 148 -7.23 -45.34 -2.54
CA ALA A 148 -6.88 -46.11 -3.73
C ALA A 148 -5.47 -45.80 -4.25
N PHE A 149 -5.02 -44.54 -4.15
CA PHE A 149 -3.71 -44.10 -4.65
C PHE A 149 -2.64 -43.92 -3.58
N PHE A 150 -2.93 -44.28 -2.33
CA PHE A 150 -2.03 -44.09 -1.18
C PHE A 150 -1.51 -42.64 -1.05
N VAL A 151 -2.39 -41.67 -1.29
CA VAL A 151 -2.11 -40.23 -1.12
C VAL A 151 -3.02 -39.64 -0.07
N ASP A 152 -2.66 -38.48 0.48
CA ASP A 152 -3.51 -37.77 1.41
C ASP A 152 -4.76 -37.19 0.71
N ALA A 153 -5.90 -37.15 1.39
CA ALA A 153 -7.14 -36.55 0.85
C ALA A 153 -6.95 -35.07 0.44
N LYS A 154 -6.06 -34.34 1.13
CA LYS A 154 -5.65 -32.98 0.77
C LYS A 154 -4.99 -32.94 -0.61
N VAL A 155 -4.17 -33.93 -0.95
CA VAL A 155 -3.55 -34.03 -2.28
C VAL A 155 -4.63 -34.23 -3.34
N VAL A 156 -5.62 -35.09 -3.10
CA VAL A 156 -6.74 -35.28 -4.04
C VAL A 156 -7.53 -33.98 -4.24
N LYS A 157 -7.85 -33.26 -3.16
CA LYS A 157 -8.51 -31.94 -3.22
C LYS A 157 -7.73 -30.92 -4.04
N GLN A 158 -6.42 -30.80 -3.78
CA GLN A 158 -5.53 -29.93 -4.53
C GLN A 158 -5.50 -30.28 -6.02
N ARG A 159 -5.40 -31.57 -6.35
CA ARG A 159 -5.37 -32.05 -7.74
C ARG A 159 -6.68 -31.77 -8.46
N LEU A 160 -7.82 -31.96 -7.81
CA LEU A 160 -9.14 -31.63 -8.34
C LEU A 160 -9.33 -30.13 -8.54
N ARG A 161 -8.75 -29.29 -7.67
CA ARG A 161 -8.77 -27.84 -7.84
C ARG A 161 -8.03 -27.40 -9.11
N LEU A 162 -6.89 -28.00 -9.45
CA LEU A 162 -6.16 -27.70 -10.68
C LEU A 162 -6.97 -28.02 -11.94
N VAL A 163 -7.84 -29.03 -11.92
CA VAL A 163 -8.71 -29.36 -13.06
C VAL A 163 -9.77 -28.30 -13.32
N SER A 164 -10.13 -27.51 -12.30
CA SER A 164 -11.13 -26.45 -12.42
C SER A 164 -10.63 -25.17 -13.11
N VAL A 165 -9.33 -25.09 -13.42
CA VAL A 165 -8.74 -23.99 -14.21
C VAL A 165 -9.23 -24.06 -15.66
N SER A 166 -9.26 -22.93 -16.37
CA SER A 166 -9.71 -22.83 -17.76
C SER A 166 -9.10 -23.95 -18.64
N PRO A 167 -9.92 -24.63 -19.48
CA PRO A 167 -9.44 -25.62 -20.44
C PRO A 167 -8.29 -25.11 -21.32
N THR A 168 -8.35 -23.83 -21.72
CA THR A 168 -7.32 -23.17 -22.54
C THR A 168 -5.96 -23.16 -21.84
N LEU A 169 -5.95 -22.85 -20.54
CA LEU A 169 -4.72 -22.85 -19.74
C LEU A 169 -4.21 -24.26 -19.45
N LEU A 170 -5.11 -25.24 -19.30
CA LEU A 170 -4.73 -26.65 -19.17
C LEU A 170 -4.05 -27.17 -20.43
N ASP A 171 -4.47 -26.72 -21.61
CA ASP A 171 -3.83 -27.08 -22.89
C ASP A 171 -2.45 -26.42 -23.02
N VAL A 172 -2.32 -25.14 -22.65
CA VAL A 172 -1.01 -24.46 -22.58
C VAL A 172 -0.05 -25.17 -21.61
N TYR A 173 -0.54 -25.63 -20.46
CA TYR A 173 0.25 -26.44 -19.53
C TYR A 173 0.62 -27.80 -20.12
N ALA A 174 -0.28 -28.44 -20.87
CA ALA A 174 -0.01 -29.72 -21.53
C ALA A 174 1.07 -29.61 -22.63
N GLU A 175 1.24 -28.42 -23.21
CA GLU A 175 2.26 -28.10 -24.21
C GLU A 175 3.56 -27.54 -23.61
N ASP A 176 3.77 -27.70 -22.29
CA ASP A 176 4.93 -27.18 -21.54
C ASP A 176 5.09 -25.64 -21.61
N GLY A 177 4.00 -24.91 -21.93
CA GLY A 177 3.99 -23.43 -22.05
C GLY A 177 3.91 -22.69 -20.71
N MET A 178 3.59 -23.38 -19.62
CA MET A 178 3.60 -22.84 -18.25
C MET A 178 4.08 -23.89 -17.24
N THR A 179 4.53 -23.44 -16.07
CA THR A 179 4.93 -24.34 -14.98
C THR A 179 3.73 -24.74 -14.11
N LEU A 180 3.89 -25.80 -13.32
CA LEU A 180 2.86 -26.23 -12.37
C LEU A 180 2.53 -25.13 -11.33
N GLU A 181 3.54 -24.39 -10.86
CA GLU A 181 3.34 -23.31 -9.90
C GLU A 181 2.54 -22.13 -10.48
N GLN A 182 2.74 -21.84 -11.77
CA GLN A 182 1.93 -20.85 -12.50
C GLN A 182 0.47 -21.31 -12.62
N LEU A 183 0.25 -22.58 -12.98
CA LEU A 183 -1.10 -23.17 -13.04
C LEU A 183 -1.80 -23.15 -11.67
N MET A 184 -1.07 -23.43 -10.58
CA MET A 184 -1.59 -23.35 -9.22
C MET A 184 -2.07 -21.93 -8.89
N ALA A 185 -1.34 -20.89 -9.30
CA ALA A 185 -1.76 -19.50 -9.09
C ALA A 185 -3.08 -19.15 -9.79
N PHE A 186 -3.34 -19.72 -10.98
CA PHE A 186 -4.62 -19.51 -11.68
C PHE A 186 -5.82 -20.13 -10.96
N SER A 187 -5.58 -21.14 -10.13
CA SER A 187 -6.64 -21.82 -9.37
C SER A 187 -7.24 -20.99 -8.22
N VAL A 188 -6.67 -19.81 -7.94
CA VAL A 188 -7.21 -18.82 -7.00
C VAL A 188 -8.61 -18.41 -7.47
N SER A 189 -8.75 -17.91 -8.70
CA SER A 189 -10.05 -17.58 -9.29
C SER A 189 -10.72 -18.79 -9.93
N SER A 190 -12.06 -18.84 -9.89
CA SER A 190 -12.87 -19.79 -10.67
C SER A 190 -13.40 -19.18 -11.98
N ASP A 191 -13.15 -17.90 -12.24
CA ASP A 191 -13.56 -17.22 -13.47
C ASP A 191 -12.57 -17.51 -14.61
N HIS A 192 -12.99 -18.37 -15.54
CA HIS A 192 -12.19 -18.75 -16.70
C HIS A 192 -11.87 -17.58 -17.63
N ALA A 193 -12.79 -16.62 -17.81
CA ALA A 193 -12.55 -15.47 -18.68
C ALA A 193 -11.47 -14.55 -18.09
N ARG A 194 -11.52 -14.32 -16.78
CA ARG A 194 -10.47 -13.55 -16.09
C ARG A 194 -9.12 -14.26 -16.09
N GLN A 195 -9.10 -15.58 -15.88
CA GLN A 195 -7.88 -16.39 -15.97
C GLN A 195 -7.22 -16.27 -17.35
N GLU A 196 -8.00 -16.42 -18.43
CA GLU A 196 -7.51 -16.27 -19.80
C GLU A 196 -7.02 -14.86 -20.10
N GLN A 197 -7.75 -13.83 -19.64
CA GLN A 197 -7.33 -12.42 -19.77
C GLN A 197 -5.97 -12.17 -19.10
N VAL A 198 -5.78 -12.67 -17.88
CA VAL A 198 -4.51 -12.53 -17.14
C VAL A 198 -3.39 -13.26 -17.86
N TRP A 199 -3.64 -14.47 -18.37
CA TRP A 199 -2.64 -15.20 -19.15
C TRP A 199 -2.25 -14.46 -20.44
N GLU A 200 -3.22 -13.96 -21.20
CA GLU A 200 -2.98 -13.18 -22.41
C GLU A 200 -2.14 -11.93 -22.15
N ALA A 201 -2.32 -11.28 -21.00
CA ALA A 201 -1.54 -10.12 -20.61
C ALA A 201 -0.06 -10.45 -20.28
N ILE A 202 0.23 -11.66 -19.79
CA ILE A 202 1.57 -12.03 -19.29
C ILE A 202 2.32 -13.02 -20.18
N LYS A 203 1.66 -13.70 -21.12
CA LYS A 203 2.26 -14.80 -21.91
C LYS A 203 3.50 -14.38 -22.70
N ASP A 204 3.55 -13.14 -23.18
CA ASP A 204 4.67 -12.58 -23.95
C ASP A 204 5.72 -11.88 -23.05
N GLY A 205 5.40 -11.70 -21.77
CA GLY A 205 6.28 -11.09 -20.78
C GLY A 205 7.35 -12.04 -20.22
N TRP A 206 8.40 -11.45 -19.65
CA TRP A 206 9.46 -12.21 -18.95
C TRP A 206 9.08 -12.48 -17.49
N GLN A 207 8.20 -11.68 -16.91
CA GLN A 207 7.72 -11.82 -15.53
C GLN A 207 6.41 -12.63 -15.52
N LYS A 208 6.51 -13.93 -15.22
CA LYS A 208 5.38 -14.87 -15.11
C LYS A 208 5.35 -15.53 -13.74
N GLU A 209 5.81 -14.81 -12.71
CA GLU A 209 5.92 -15.36 -11.37
C GLU A 209 4.53 -15.64 -10.77
N PRO A 210 4.36 -16.75 -10.01
CA PRO A 210 3.07 -17.10 -9.40
C PRO A 210 2.45 -15.98 -8.55
N TYR A 211 3.26 -15.19 -7.85
CA TYR A 211 2.78 -14.03 -7.08
C TYR A 211 2.09 -12.98 -7.98
N LEU A 212 2.67 -12.67 -9.14
CA LEU A 212 2.11 -11.70 -10.08
C LEU A 212 0.76 -12.18 -10.64
N ILE A 213 0.66 -13.46 -10.99
CA ILE A 213 -0.59 -14.08 -11.46
C ILE A 213 -1.68 -13.94 -10.39
N ARG A 214 -1.38 -14.29 -9.13
CA ARG A 214 -2.34 -14.13 -8.02
C ARG A 214 -2.78 -12.68 -7.86
N ARG A 215 -1.83 -11.74 -7.86
CA ARG A 215 -2.11 -10.31 -7.73
C ARG A 215 -3.04 -9.79 -8.83
N LEU A 216 -2.83 -10.18 -10.08
CA LEU A 216 -3.70 -9.78 -11.19
C LEU A 216 -5.09 -10.42 -11.12
N LEU A 217 -5.18 -11.64 -10.61
CA LEU A 217 -6.47 -12.32 -10.40
C LEU A 217 -7.27 -11.74 -9.23
N THR A 218 -6.60 -11.17 -8.21
CA THR A 218 -7.23 -10.62 -7.00
C THR A 218 -7.26 -9.09 -6.96
N GLU A 219 -6.85 -8.40 -8.02
CA GLU A 219 -6.79 -6.94 -8.11
C GLU A 219 -8.11 -6.23 -7.78
N THR A 220 -9.24 -6.84 -8.14
CA THR A 220 -10.58 -6.30 -7.90
C THR A 220 -11.22 -6.81 -6.61
N THR A 221 -10.45 -7.48 -5.75
CA THR A 221 -10.93 -8.12 -4.51
C THR A 221 -10.28 -7.50 -3.29
N VAL A 222 -10.89 -7.66 -2.12
CA VAL A 222 -10.38 -7.14 -0.84
C VAL A 222 -9.84 -8.29 0.00
N ARG A 223 -8.66 -8.18 0.61
CA ARG A 223 -8.13 -9.24 1.50
C ARG A 223 -8.96 -9.31 2.78
N ALA A 224 -9.13 -10.50 3.35
CA ALA A 224 -9.81 -10.68 4.62
C ALA A 224 -9.13 -9.97 5.80
N ALA A 225 -7.81 -9.73 5.71
CA ALA A 225 -7.05 -8.92 6.65
C ALA A 225 -7.23 -7.39 6.47
N ASP A 226 -7.97 -6.92 5.47
CA ASP A 226 -8.35 -5.50 5.36
C ASP A 226 -9.21 -5.13 6.58
N LYS A 227 -8.89 -4.02 7.24
CA LYS A 227 -9.61 -3.55 8.43
C LYS A 227 -11.12 -3.43 8.25
N ARG A 228 -11.60 -3.15 7.02
CA ARG A 228 -13.03 -3.15 6.69
C ARG A 228 -13.64 -4.55 6.78
N ALA A 229 -12.93 -5.55 6.27
CA ALA A 229 -13.35 -6.95 6.31
C ALA A 229 -13.32 -7.50 7.75
N VAL A 230 -12.32 -7.12 8.54
CA VAL A 230 -12.25 -7.46 9.97
C VAL A 230 -13.39 -6.79 10.75
N PHE A 231 -13.63 -5.49 10.51
CA PHE A 231 -14.69 -4.74 11.16
C PHE A 231 -16.08 -5.31 10.88
N VAL A 232 -16.40 -5.67 9.64
CA VAL A 232 -17.68 -6.30 9.29
C VAL A 232 -17.72 -7.76 9.78
N GLY A 233 -16.61 -8.48 9.64
CA GLY A 233 -16.51 -9.92 9.87
C GLY A 233 -16.86 -10.74 8.63
N ILE A 234 -16.09 -11.80 8.37
CA ILE A 234 -16.26 -12.66 7.19
C ILE A 234 -17.65 -13.32 7.19
N THR A 235 -18.11 -13.80 8.34
CA THR A 235 -19.43 -14.45 8.47
C THR A 235 -20.57 -13.51 8.07
N ALA A 236 -20.53 -12.26 8.53
CA ALA A 236 -21.56 -11.27 8.20
C ALA A 236 -21.54 -10.91 6.71
N TYR A 237 -20.36 -10.85 6.10
CA TYR A 237 -20.23 -10.64 4.65
C TYR A 237 -20.77 -11.83 3.84
N GLU A 238 -20.52 -13.07 4.26
CA GLU A 238 -21.08 -14.28 3.62
C GLU A 238 -22.61 -14.36 3.80
N GLU A 239 -23.14 -14.05 4.99
CA GLU A 239 -24.59 -13.99 5.26
C GLU A 239 -25.31 -12.92 4.41
N ALA A 240 -24.62 -11.82 4.10
CA ALA A 240 -25.11 -10.78 3.20
C ALA A 240 -25.05 -11.17 1.70
N GLY A 241 -24.62 -12.41 1.39
CA GLY A 241 -24.52 -12.95 0.03
C GLY A 241 -23.16 -12.74 -0.63
N GLY A 242 -22.15 -12.28 0.12
CA GLY A 242 -20.80 -12.10 -0.38
C GLY A 242 -20.07 -13.42 -0.60
N CYS A 243 -19.18 -13.46 -1.59
CA CYS A 243 -18.33 -14.62 -1.86
C CYS A 243 -16.89 -14.36 -1.42
N VAL A 244 -16.29 -15.31 -0.72
CA VAL A 244 -14.88 -15.30 -0.32
C VAL A 244 -14.13 -16.35 -1.13
N LEU A 245 -13.13 -15.89 -1.84
CA LEU A 245 -12.19 -16.70 -2.57
C LEU A 245 -11.09 -17.18 -1.62
N ARG A 246 -10.72 -18.46 -1.67
CA ARG A 246 -9.64 -19.03 -0.85
C ARG A 246 -8.62 -19.77 -1.71
N ASP A 247 -7.32 -19.55 -1.47
CA ASP A 247 -6.24 -20.27 -2.12
C ASP A 247 -5.93 -21.57 -1.35
N LEU A 248 -6.23 -22.72 -1.96
CA LEU A 248 -5.97 -24.05 -1.38
C LEU A 248 -4.49 -24.45 -1.37
N PHE A 249 -3.61 -23.63 -1.95
CA PHE A 249 -2.19 -23.89 -2.12
C PHE A 249 -1.28 -23.01 -1.26
N GLN A 250 -1.83 -22.06 -0.50
CA GLN A 250 -1.10 -21.26 0.48
C GLN A 250 -1.82 -21.26 1.84
N GLN A 251 -1.09 -20.93 2.91
CA GLN A 251 -1.74 -20.49 4.14
C GLN A 251 -2.44 -19.18 3.81
N ASP A 252 -3.76 -19.18 3.95
CA ASP A 252 -4.58 -18.06 3.54
C ASP A 252 -5.06 -17.33 4.80
N ASP A 253 -4.71 -16.06 4.92
CA ASP A 253 -5.06 -15.16 6.03
C ASP A 253 -6.56 -14.77 5.97
N GLY A 254 -7.44 -15.74 5.77
CA GLY A 254 -8.89 -15.56 5.63
C GLY A 254 -9.42 -15.39 4.20
N GLY A 255 -8.57 -15.31 3.18
CA GLY A 255 -8.97 -15.25 1.76
C GLY A 255 -9.22 -13.84 1.20
N TRP A 256 -9.94 -13.77 0.08
CA TRP A 256 -10.27 -12.54 -0.65
C TRP A 256 -11.77 -12.38 -0.89
N LEU A 257 -12.34 -11.27 -0.44
CA LEU A 257 -13.73 -10.88 -0.64
C LEU A 257 -13.90 -10.35 -2.07
N GLN A 258 -14.79 -11.00 -2.84
CA GLN A 258 -14.97 -10.70 -4.27
C GLN A 258 -15.79 -9.46 -4.58
N ASP A 259 -16.60 -8.96 -3.63
CA ASP A 259 -17.50 -7.83 -3.81
C ASP A 259 -17.12 -6.67 -2.87
N PRO A 260 -16.22 -5.78 -3.30
CA PRO A 260 -15.84 -4.60 -2.53
C PRO A 260 -17.02 -3.66 -2.27
N VAL A 261 -18.00 -3.61 -3.17
CA VAL A 261 -19.16 -2.71 -3.07
C VAL A 261 -20.10 -3.19 -1.98
N LEU A 262 -20.34 -4.50 -1.90
CA LEU A 262 -21.07 -5.10 -0.79
C LEU A 262 -20.34 -4.85 0.54
N LEU A 263 -19.01 -5.01 0.57
CA LEU A 263 -18.22 -4.74 1.77
C LEU A 263 -18.36 -3.27 2.22
N ASP A 264 -18.19 -2.31 1.32
CA ASP A 264 -18.32 -0.88 1.65
C ASP A 264 -19.73 -0.52 2.15
N ARG A 265 -20.77 -1.15 1.59
CA ARG A 265 -22.14 -1.01 2.07
C ARG A 265 -22.31 -1.53 3.51
N LEU A 266 -21.81 -2.74 3.79
CA LEU A 266 -21.90 -3.33 5.14
C LEU A 266 -21.10 -2.54 6.17
N VAL A 267 -19.93 -2.02 5.80
CA VAL A 267 -19.13 -1.13 6.63
C VAL A 267 -19.94 0.13 6.97
N GLY A 268 -20.54 0.77 5.97
CA GLY A 268 -21.36 1.97 6.16
C GLY A 268 -22.60 1.73 7.02
N GLU A 269 -23.31 0.61 6.80
CA GLU A 269 -24.46 0.20 7.61
C GLU A 269 -24.06 -0.04 9.08
N LYS A 270 -22.94 -0.74 9.31
CA LYS A 270 -22.43 -1.01 10.66
C LYS A 270 -21.96 0.26 11.37
N LEU A 271 -21.13 1.09 10.71
CA LEU A 271 -20.67 2.37 11.26
C LEU A 271 -21.85 3.30 11.59
N LYS A 272 -22.90 3.32 10.77
CA LYS A 272 -24.12 4.08 11.03
C LYS A 272 -24.86 3.57 12.26
N ALA A 273 -25.00 2.25 12.43
CA ALA A 273 -25.65 1.68 13.61
C ALA A 273 -24.89 2.03 14.91
N GLU A 274 -23.55 1.97 14.88
CA GLU A 274 -22.71 2.39 16.01
C GLU A 274 -22.85 3.90 16.29
N ALA A 275 -22.90 4.72 15.25
CA ALA A 275 -23.12 6.16 15.38
C ALA A 275 -24.49 6.51 15.97
N GLU A 276 -25.54 5.78 15.61
CA GLU A 276 -26.89 5.94 16.19
C GLU A 276 -26.92 5.52 17.67
N ALA A 277 -26.17 4.48 18.05
CA ALA A 277 -26.02 4.10 19.46
C ALA A 277 -25.31 5.19 20.27
N ILE A 278 -24.23 5.77 19.74
CA ILE A 278 -23.48 6.84 20.39
C ILE A 278 -24.27 8.16 20.41
N ALA A 279 -25.12 8.43 19.42
CA ALA A 279 -26.01 9.59 19.41
C ALA A 279 -26.97 9.62 20.62
N ALA A 280 -27.29 8.45 21.20
CA ALA A 280 -28.10 8.37 22.41
C ALA A 280 -27.40 8.93 23.67
N GLU A 281 -26.06 9.10 23.62
CA GLU A 281 -25.27 9.72 24.69
C GLU A 281 -25.48 11.25 24.78
N GLY A 282 -25.99 11.88 23.71
CA GLY A 282 -26.39 13.31 23.71
C GLY A 282 -25.41 14.29 23.09
N TRP A 283 -24.37 13.80 22.38
CA TRP A 283 -23.37 14.63 21.69
C TRP A 283 -23.98 15.60 20.67
N LYS A 284 -23.38 16.77 20.48
CA LYS A 284 -23.88 17.81 19.57
C LYS A 284 -23.80 17.38 18.10
N TRP A 285 -22.68 16.75 17.72
CA TRP A 285 -22.44 16.24 16.38
C TRP A 285 -21.65 14.94 16.44
N ILE A 286 -21.84 14.09 15.43
CA ILE A 286 -21.08 12.87 15.25
C ILE A 286 -20.59 12.84 13.80
N GLU A 287 -19.30 12.63 13.63
CA GLU A 287 -18.69 12.48 12.32
C GLU A 287 -18.17 11.06 12.16
N VAL A 288 -18.54 10.44 11.05
CA VAL A 288 -18.31 9.01 10.80
C VAL A 288 -17.57 8.84 9.48
N ALA A 289 -16.41 8.19 9.55
CA ALA A 289 -15.60 7.87 8.39
C ALA A 289 -14.89 6.53 8.59
N ILE A 290 -14.53 5.83 7.51
CA ILE A 290 -13.73 4.61 7.61
C ILE A 290 -12.36 4.91 8.25
N THR A 291 -11.80 6.09 7.98
CA THR A 291 -10.55 6.58 8.56
C THR A 291 -10.57 8.09 8.52
N PHE A 292 -10.11 8.73 9.59
CA PHE A 292 -9.91 10.17 9.58
C PHE A 292 -8.49 10.54 9.14
N PRO A 293 -8.35 11.65 8.42
CA PRO A 293 -7.06 12.27 8.27
C PRO A 293 -6.44 12.64 9.65
N TYR A 294 -5.21 12.22 9.96
CA TYR A 294 -4.31 12.84 10.97
C TYR A 294 -4.46 14.37 11.00
N GLY A 295 -4.72 14.90 12.19
CA GLY A 295 -5.03 16.30 12.39
C GLY A 295 -6.47 16.70 12.07
N HIS A 296 -7.40 15.74 11.88
CA HIS A 296 -8.84 16.01 11.79
C HIS A 296 -9.41 16.68 13.06
N ASP A 297 -8.70 16.53 14.17
CA ASP A 297 -8.93 17.16 15.45
C ASP A 297 -8.23 18.53 15.60
N HIS A 298 -7.35 18.92 14.66
CA HIS A 298 -6.64 20.19 14.74
C HIS A 298 -7.59 21.39 14.68
N GLY A 299 -7.42 22.31 15.64
CA GLY A 299 -8.30 23.47 15.80
C GLY A 299 -9.58 23.17 16.56
N LEU A 300 -9.79 21.93 17.02
CA LEU A 300 -10.84 21.56 17.96
C LEU A 300 -10.29 21.57 19.39
N ARG A 301 -11.10 22.05 20.34
CA ARG A 301 -10.75 21.96 21.75
C ARG A 301 -11.26 20.64 22.31
N GLN A 302 -10.37 19.84 22.89
CA GLN A 302 -10.74 18.60 23.54
C GLN A 302 -11.24 18.86 24.98
N ILE A 303 -12.38 18.28 25.36
CA ILE A 303 -12.85 18.25 26.74
C ILE A 303 -12.20 17.06 27.48
N VAL A 304 -11.78 17.29 28.71
CA VAL A 304 -11.16 16.25 29.53
C VAL A 304 -12.25 15.42 30.20
N GLY A 305 -12.37 14.16 29.81
CA GLY A 305 -13.23 13.19 30.48
C GLY A 305 -12.64 12.70 31.79
N THR A 306 -13.49 12.19 32.68
CA THR A 306 -13.06 11.49 33.90
C THR A 306 -13.17 9.99 33.67
N THR A 307 -12.10 9.23 33.91
CA THR A 307 -12.14 7.77 33.85
C THR A 307 -12.98 7.21 34.99
N VAL A 308 -13.91 6.30 34.69
CA VAL A 308 -14.72 5.66 35.73
C VAL A 308 -13.85 4.67 36.51
N ASP A 309 -13.74 4.89 37.83
CA ASP A 309 -13.04 4.00 38.74
C ASP A 309 -13.61 2.57 38.68
N LEU A 310 -12.74 1.58 38.92
CA LEU A 310 -13.17 0.18 39.05
C LEU A 310 -14.03 0.02 40.29
N THR A 311 -15.20 -0.60 40.12
CA THR A 311 -16.00 -1.09 41.24
C THR A 311 -15.22 -2.14 42.02
N GLU A 312 -15.62 -2.39 43.28
CA GLU A 312 -14.96 -3.39 44.12
C GLU A 312 -15.00 -4.79 43.49
N GLU A 313 -16.11 -5.14 42.83
CA GLU A 313 -16.30 -6.42 42.14
C GLU A 313 -15.40 -6.54 40.89
N GLU A 314 -15.30 -5.48 40.08
CA GLU A 314 -14.39 -5.45 38.93
C GLU A 314 -12.93 -5.51 39.36
N ARG A 315 -12.56 -4.84 40.47
CA ARG A 315 -11.20 -4.88 41.01
C ARG A 315 -10.82 -6.27 41.48
N ALA A 316 -11.71 -6.94 42.22
CA ALA A 316 -11.52 -8.32 42.65
C ALA A 316 -11.40 -9.29 41.45
N THR A 317 -12.18 -9.05 40.38
CA THR A 317 -12.11 -9.86 39.15
C THR A 317 -10.79 -9.66 38.42
N ARG A 318 -10.32 -8.42 38.28
CA ARG A 318 -9.02 -8.09 37.67
C ARG A 318 -7.86 -8.69 38.45
N GLU A 319 -7.90 -8.60 39.79
CA GLU A 319 -6.87 -9.16 40.66
C GLU A 319 -6.84 -10.69 40.55
N ALA A 320 -8.01 -11.35 40.53
CA ALA A 320 -8.09 -12.79 40.32
C ALA A 320 -7.53 -13.23 38.96
N LEU A 321 -7.79 -12.48 37.88
CA LEU A 321 -7.23 -12.75 36.55
C LEU A 321 -5.71 -12.56 36.52
N ARG A 322 -5.19 -11.53 37.20
CA ARG A 322 -3.75 -11.30 37.31
C ARG A 322 -3.05 -12.39 38.13
N ASP A 323 -3.66 -12.81 39.23
CA ASP A 323 -3.16 -13.94 40.03
C ASP A 323 -3.19 -15.28 39.27
N GLU A 324 -4.13 -15.45 38.33
CA GLU A 324 -4.18 -16.60 37.42
C GLU A 324 -3.07 -16.51 36.36
N TYR A 325 -2.87 -15.34 35.75
CA TYR A 325 -1.79 -15.08 34.80
C TYR A 325 -0.42 -15.34 35.43
N ASP A 326 -0.12 -14.72 36.57
CA ASP A 326 1.16 -14.83 37.27
C ASP A 326 1.45 -16.30 37.68
N ARG A 327 0.40 -17.07 37.99
CA ARG A 327 0.53 -18.50 38.31
C ARG A 327 0.89 -19.33 37.08
N LEU A 328 0.21 -19.09 35.95
CA LEU A 328 0.48 -19.77 34.69
C LEU A 328 1.86 -19.42 34.15
N GLU A 329 2.28 -18.15 34.25
CA GLU A 329 3.62 -17.69 33.89
C GLU A 329 4.70 -18.34 34.78
N ALA A 330 4.46 -18.44 36.10
CA ALA A 330 5.41 -19.11 37.00
C ALA A 330 5.53 -20.62 36.77
N GLU A 331 4.46 -21.29 36.34
CA GLU A 331 4.43 -22.73 36.11
C GLU A 331 5.00 -23.11 34.73
N TYR A 332 4.76 -22.28 33.70
CA TYR A 332 5.09 -22.58 32.30
C TYR A 332 6.13 -21.63 31.67
N GLY A 333 6.63 -20.62 32.38
CA GLY A 333 7.57 -19.63 31.84
C GLY A 333 8.97 -20.16 31.50
N GLU A 334 9.37 -21.32 32.04
CA GLU A 334 10.62 -22.03 31.70
C GLU A 334 10.39 -23.22 30.74
N ALA A 335 9.16 -23.43 30.25
CA ALA A 335 8.86 -24.51 29.31
C ALA A 335 9.31 -24.15 27.89
N ASP A 336 9.94 -25.10 27.18
CA ASP A 336 10.38 -24.92 25.79
C ASP A 336 9.20 -24.76 24.81
N GLU A 337 8.01 -25.27 25.16
CA GLU A 337 6.78 -25.19 24.37
C GLU A 337 5.57 -25.22 25.32
N LEU A 338 4.66 -24.26 25.18
CA LEU A 338 3.43 -24.21 25.99
C LEU A 338 2.41 -25.24 25.48
N PRO A 339 1.70 -25.95 26.37
CA PRO A 339 0.52 -26.71 25.96
C PRO A 339 -0.55 -25.79 25.35
N ASP A 340 -1.17 -26.20 24.24
CA ASP A 340 -2.19 -25.41 23.51
C ASP A 340 -3.31 -24.86 24.41
N GLU A 341 -3.73 -25.63 25.42
CA GLU A 341 -4.77 -25.22 26.37
C GLU A 341 -4.32 -24.05 27.28
N ILE A 342 -3.03 -23.97 27.60
CA ILE A 342 -2.45 -22.91 28.45
C ILE A 342 -2.19 -21.65 27.63
N ASP A 343 -1.69 -21.79 26.39
CA ASP A 343 -1.51 -20.68 25.45
C ASP A 343 -2.84 -19.97 25.18
N ALA A 344 -3.90 -20.75 24.88
CA ALA A 344 -5.25 -20.22 24.72
C ALA A 344 -5.76 -19.51 25.98
N ARG A 345 -5.50 -20.09 27.17
CA ARG A 345 -5.95 -19.50 28.44
C ARG A 345 -5.22 -18.19 28.79
N LEU A 346 -3.92 -18.09 28.52
CA LEU A 346 -3.17 -16.84 28.69
C LEU A 346 -3.71 -15.75 27.77
N GLY A 347 -3.97 -16.06 26.49
CA GLY A 347 -4.60 -15.12 25.56
C GLY A 347 -5.99 -14.64 26.01
N GLU A 348 -6.82 -15.54 26.55
CA GLU A 348 -8.12 -15.16 27.14
C GLU A 348 -7.97 -14.20 28.34
N ILE A 349 -6.99 -14.45 29.21
CA ILE A 349 -6.73 -13.63 30.40
C ILE A 349 -6.21 -12.25 29.99
N GLU A 350 -5.26 -12.18 29.05
CA GLU A 350 -4.75 -10.91 28.52
C GLU A 350 -5.87 -10.07 27.90
N GLN A 351 -6.73 -10.68 27.07
CA GLN A 351 -7.88 -9.99 26.46
C GLN A 351 -8.89 -9.50 27.51
N ALA A 352 -9.14 -10.30 28.55
CA ALA A 352 -10.00 -9.92 29.66
C ALA A 352 -9.40 -8.78 30.49
N LEU A 353 -8.09 -8.81 30.78
CA LEU A 353 -7.37 -7.75 31.49
C LEU A 353 -7.36 -6.44 30.70
N GLU A 354 -7.13 -6.49 29.38
CA GLU A 354 -7.15 -5.33 28.49
C GLU A 354 -8.53 -4.64 28.49
N THR A 355 -9.62 -5.40 28.61
CA THR A 355 -10.98 -4.87 28.73
C THR A 355 -11.15 -3.99 29.98
N PHE A 356 -10.45 -4.30 31.08
CA PHE A 356 -10.45 -3.45 32.28
C PHE A 356 -9.55 -2.21 32.13
N GLU A 357 -8.61 -2.20 31.20
CA GLU A 357 -7.73 -1.06 30.93
C GLU A 357 -8.36 -0.05 29.96
N ARG A 358 -9.18 -0.52 29.01
CA ARG A 358 -9.99 0.31 28.09
C ARG A 358 -11.27 0.84 28.78
N ARG A 359 -11.12 1.67 29.83
CA ARG A 359 -12.25 2.21 30.60
C ARG A 359 -13.02 3.29 29.84
N PRO A 360 -14.38 3.28 29.90
CA PRO A 360 -15.16 4.37 29.36
C PRO A 360 -14.89 5.66 30.15
N MET A 361 -14.69 6.76 29.41
CA MET A 361 -14.61 8.10 29.99
C MET A 361 -16.02 8.65 30.15
N THR A 362 -16.32 9.23 31.32
CA THR A 362 -17.53 10.02 31.53
C THR A 362 -17.23 11.50 31.33
N PHE A 363 -18.18 12.19 30.71
CA PHE A 363 -18.09 13.62 30.43
C PHE A 363 -19.25 14.33 31.12
N ASP A 364 -19.05 15.60 31.48
CA ASP A 364 -20.12 16.42 32.05
C ASP A 364 -21.28 16.53 31.03
N PRO A 365 -22.54 16.23 31.41
CA PRO A 365 -23.70 16.34 30.52
C PRO A 365 -23.84 17.71 29.83
N VAL A 366 -23.38 18.80 30.45
CA VAL A 366 -23.37 20.15 29.87
C VAL A 366 -22.32 20.26 28.76
N GLN A 367 -21.17 19.62 28.93
CA GLN A 367 -20.09 19.61 27.93
C GLN A 367 -20.39 18.67 26.76
N ILE A 368 -21.10 17.56 26.99
CA ILE A 368 -21.56 16.65 25.93
C ILE A 368 -22.44 17.40 24.92
N GLY A 369 -23.29 18.32 25.38
CA GLY A 369 -24.17 19.12 24.51
C GLY A 369 -23.46 20.17 23.64
N THR A 370 -22.16 20.41 23.85
CA THR A 370 -21.34 21.36 23.06
C THR A 370 -20.21 20.68 22.28
N ALA A 371 -19.86 19.45 22.65
CA ALA A 371 -18.82 18.65 22.01
C ALA A 371 -19.41 17.60 21.05
N GLY A 372 -18.56 17.04 20.20
CA GLY A 372 -18.88 15.94 19.30
C GLY A 372 -17.90 14.78 19.35
N VAL A 373 -18.15 13.81 18.47
CA VAL A 373 -17.48 12.51 18.45
C VAL A 373 -17.07 12.14 17.03
N PHE A 374 -15.85 11.63 16.90
CA PHE A 374 -15.38 10.95 15.68
C PHE A 374 -15.52 9.44 15.84
N ILE A 375 -16.04 8.78 14.80
CA ILE A 375 -16.18 7.31 14.75
C ILE A 375 -15.46 6.81 13.51
N SER A 376 -14.47 5.93 13.70
CA SER A 376 -13.71 5.32 12.62
C SER A 376 -13.29 3.88 12.90
N ILE A 377 -12.53 3.29 11.97
CA ILE A 377 -12.02 1.92 12.06
C ILE A 377 -10.50 1.99 12.20
N ASP A 378 -10.00 1.43 13.30
CA ASP A 378 -8.57 1.35 13.61
C ASP A 378 -7.85 0.34 12.69
N ALA A 379 -6.52 0.33 12.72
CA ALA A 379 -5.67 -0.50 11.85
C ALA A 379 -5.92 -2.01 12.03
N ASP A 380 -6.33 -2.43 13.22
CA ASP A 380 -6.70 -3.82 13.56
C ASP A 380 -8.15 -4.18 13.18
N GLY A 381 -8.94 -3.23 12.68
CA GLY A 381 -10.35 -3.43 12.36
C GLY A 381 -11.31 -3.19 13.54
N ALA A 382 -10.83 -2.76 14.70
CA ALA A 382 -11.66 -2.40 15.83
C ALA A 382 -12.37 -1.04 15.60
N LEU A 383 -13.51 -0.85 16.29
CA LEU A 383 -14.21 0.43 16.30
C LEU A 383 -13.42 1.44 17.15
N LEU A 384 -13.00 2.55 16.53
CA LEU A 384 -12.36 3.67 17.21
C LEU A 384 -13.39 4.79 17.42
N VAL A 385 -13.58 5.20 18.68
CA VAL A 385 -14.54 6.25 19.05
C VAL A 385 -13.83 7.32 19.87
N GLU A 386 -13.60 8.46 19.26
CA GLU A 386 -12.89 9.59 19.87
C GLU A 386 -13.90 10.66 20.30
N ARG A 387 -14.12 10.77 21.61
CA ARG A 387 -15.14 11.64 22.21
C ARG A 387 -14.54 12.96 22.68
N GLY A 388 -15.36 14.01 22.65
CA GLY A 388 -15.07 15.23 23.39
C GLY A 388 -14.40 16.34 22.58
N TYR A 389 -14.76 16.54 21.31
CA TYR A 389 -14.19 17.61 20.49
C TYR A 389 -15.18 18.77 20.31
N VAL A 390 -14.77 19.99 20.65
CA VAL A 390 -15.59 21.20 20.51
C VAL A 390 -15.11 22.00 19.29
N ARG A 391 -16.03 22.33 18.37
CA ARG A 391 -15.75 23.21 17.22
C ARG A 391 -15.72 24.67 17.67
N ALA A 392 -14.94 25.51 16.98
CA ALA A 392 -14.83 26.93 17.31
C ALA A 392 -16.19 27.68 17.28
N GLU A 393 -17.10 27.27 16.37
CA GLU A 393 -18.47 27.78 16.28
C GLU A 393 -19.39 27.34 17.44
N ASP A 394 -19.00 26.28 18.15
CA ASP A 394 -19.74 25.67 19.25
C ASP A 394 -19.20 26.10 20.62
N GLU A 395 -18.17 26.95 20.66
CA GLU A 395 -17.67 27.54 21.89
C GLU A 395 -18.67 28.54 22.46
N THR A 396 -19.19 28.24 23.65
CA THR A 396 -19.96 29.22 24.41
C THR A 396 -19.03 30.38 24.76
N PRO A 397 -19.37 31.64 24.41
CA PRO A 397 -18.65 32.79 24.93
C PRO A 397 -18.64 32.69 26.45
N ALA A 398 -17.46 32.82 27.07
CA ALA A 398 -17.39 32.96 28.52
C ALA A 398 -18.08 34.27 28.90
N GLU A 399 -19.37 34.22 29.24
CA GLU A 399 -19.99 35.31 29.97
C GLU A 399 -19.30 35.39 31.33
N PRO A 400 -18.81 36.57 31.76
CA PRO A 400 -18.41 36.73 33.14
C PRO A 400 -19.69 36.55 33.97
N GLU A 401 -19.70 35.54 34.84
CA GLU A 401 -20.71 35.37 35.88
C GLU A 401 -20.75 36.64 36.73
N ALA A 402 -21.62 37.59 36.37
CA ALA A 402 -21.99 38.68 37.25
C ALA A 402 -23.11 38.17 38.16
N GLU A 403 -22.72 37.60 39.30
CA GLU A 403 -23.62 37.39 40.42
C GLU A 403 -24.10 38.77 40.91
N ILE A 404 -25.32 39.18 40.53
CA ILE A 404 -25.89 40.46 40.97
C ILE A 404 -26.42 40.24 42.41
N VAL A 405 -25.59 40.62 43.38
CA VAL A 405 -25.94 40.66 44.80
C VAL A 405 -26.40 42.07 45.16
N ASP A 406 -27.55 42.19 45.81
CA ASP A 406 -28.07 43.47 46.29
C ASP A 406 -27.13 44.06 47.37
N PRO A 407 -26.55 45.27 47.17
CA PRO A 407 -25.58 45.84 48.10
C PRO A 407 -26.18 46.30 49.44
N GLU A 408 -27.52 46.37 49.60
CA GLU A 408 -28.16 46.76 50.86
C GLU A 408 -28.69 45.58 51.68
N THR A 409 -28.94 44.42 51.06
CA THR A 409 -29.56 43.27 51.76
C THR A 409 -28.76 41.97 51.69
N GLY A 410 -27.81 41.85 50.76
CA GLY A 410 -26.98 40.65 50.61
C GLY A 410 -27.70 39.43 50.03
N GLU A 411 -28.93 39.57 49.52
CA GLU A 411 -29.65 38.50 48.84
C GLU A 411 -29.40 38.51 47.32
N VAL A 412 -29.33 37.32 46.73
CA VAL A 412 -29.11 37.09 45.30
C VAL A 412 -30.42 37.31 44.54
N ILE A 413 -30.45 38.28 43.61
CA ILE A 413 -31.69 38.72 42.94
C ILE A 413 -32.07 37.84 41.74
N GLN A 414 -31.10 37.21 41.05
CA GLN A 414 -31.38 36.32 39.92
C GLN A 414 -30.34 35.20 39.78
N ARG A 415 -30.83 33.96 39.67
CA ARG A 415 -30.08 32.79 39.18
C ARG A 415 -30.78 32.34 37.89
N ALA A 416 -30.10 32.46 36.75
CA ALA A 416 -30.57 31.86 35.52
C ALA A 416 -30.24 30.35 35.56
N GLU A 417 -31.26 29.49 35.52
CA GLU A 417 -31.06 28.06 35.31
C GLU A 417 -30.81 27.81 33.81
N PRO A 418 -29.77 27.04 33.42
CA PRO A 418 -29.54 26.74 32.02
C PRO A 418 -30.60 25.76 31.50
N GLU A 419 -31.40 26.20 30.53
CA GLU A 419 -32.28 25.30 29.75
C GLU A 419 -31.44 24.42 28.82
N VAL A 420 -31.29 23.14 29.17
CA VAL A 420 -30.65 22.14 28.30
C VAL A 420 -31.63 21.75 27.20
N SER A 421 -31.60 22.46 26.07
CA SER A 421 -32.32 22.06 24.87
C SER A 421 -31.62 20.85 24.22
N ARG A 422 -32.22 19.66 24.37
CA ARG A 422 -31.74 18.42 23.74
C ARG A 422 -31.95 18.47 22.22
N MET A 423 -31.03 19.11 21.50
CA MET A 423 -30.94 18.94 20.05
C MET A 423 -30.42 17.54 19.72
N ARG A 424 -31.02 16.87 18.73
CA ARG A 424 -30.53 15.58 18.22
C ARG A 424 -29.19 15.79 17.52
N ALA A 425 -28.22 14.92 17.81
CA ALA A 425 -26.91 14.91 17.16
C ALA A 425 -27.03 14.87 15.63
N VAL A 426 -26.31 15.75 14.93
CA VAL A 426 -26.17 15.68 13.47
C VAL A 426 -25.10 14.64 13.14
N ILE A 427 -25.51 13.52 12.53
CA ILE A 427 -24.59 12.45 12.07
C ILE A 427 -24.17 12.76 10.63
N THR A 428 -22.87 12.94 10.40
CA THR A 428 -22.28 13.16 9.08
C THR A 428 -21.51 11.90 8.64
N LEU A 429 -21.92 11.29 7.52
CA LEU A 429 -21.28 10.09 6.95
C LEU A 429 -20.57 10.44 5.65
N GLY A 430 -19.25 10.20 5.58
CA GLY A 430 -18.54 10.09 4.30
C GLY A 430 -18.04 11.39 3.64
N GLY A 431 -17.86 12.49 4.36
CA GLY A 431 -16.94 13.58 3.97
C GLY A 431 -17.07 14.14 2.54
N GLN A 432 -18.27 14.21 1.96
CA GLN A 432 -18.47 14.96 0.70
C GLN A 432 -19.08 16.34 0.97
N PRO A 433 -18.37 17.43 0.65
CA PRO A 433 -19.00 18.74 0.55
C PRO A 433 -19.90 18.77 -0.70
N VAL A 434 -21.09 19.33 -0.52
CA VAL A 434 -21.95 19.73 -1.62
C VAL A 434 -21.29 20.93 -2.31
N GLU A 435 -20.92 20.76 -3.58
CA GLU A 435 -21.08 21.82 -4.58
C GLU A 435 -22.17 21.34 -5.54
N PRO A 436 -23.05 22.22 -6.05
CA PRO A 436 -22.70 23.56 -6.51
C PRO A 436 -23.70 24.65 -6.10
N GLU A 437 -23.24 25.80 -5.62
CA GLU A 437 -23.99 27.05 -5.79
C GLU A 437 -23.06 28.23 -6.08
N GLU A 438 -23.65 29.15 -6.83
CA GLU A 438 -23.07 30.16 -7.69
C GLU A 438 -22.42 31.31 -6.91
N ASP A 439 -21.59 32.06 -7.64
CA ASP A 439 -20.99 33.36 -7.30
C ASP A 439 -21.71 34.16 -6.19
N ASP A 440 -21.22 34.03 -4.95
CA ASP A 440 -21.25 35.12 -3.97
C ASP A 440 -19.86 35.76 -3.92
N GLU A 441 -19.74 36.90 -4.61
CA GLU A 441 -18.63 37.85 -4.51
C GLU A 441 -18.58 38.40 -3.07
N THR A 442 -18.00 37.63 -2.17
CA THR A 442 -17.42 38.17 -0.93
C THR A 442 -16.00 38.65 -1.25
N GLU A 443 -15.67 39.87 -0.81
CA GLU A 443 -14.38 40.55 -1.00
C GLU A 443 -13.19 39.85 -0.29
N THR A 444 -13.35 38.59 0.12
CA THR A 444 -12.36 37.83 0.88
C THR A 444 -11.37 37.16 -0.08
N ILE A 445 -10.10 37.54 0.04
CA ILE A 445 -9.01 37.03 -0.77
C ILE A 445 -8.69 35.58 -0.36
N LYS A 446 -9.12 34.61 -1.16
CA LYS A 446 -8.82 33.18 -0.94
C LYS A 446 -7.31 32.87 -1.08
N PRO A 447 -6.75 31.89 -0.35
CA PRO A 447 -5.37 31.44 -0.52
C PRO A 447 -5.11 30.89 -1.92
N LEU A 448 -3.85 30.90 -2.36
CA LEU A 448 -3.47 30.34 -3.66
C LEU A 448 -3.75 28.83 -3.71
N PRO A 449 -4.24 28.28 -4.84
CA PRO A 449 -4.42 26.84 -4.98
C PRO A 449 -3.10 26.08 -4.78
N ASP A 450 -3.11 24.98 -4.01
CA ASP A 450 -1.92 24.17 -3.70
C ASP A 450 -1.09 23.83 -4.96
N ARG A 451 -1.78 23.45 -6.04
CA ARG A 451 -1.13 23.13 -7.32
C ARG A 451 -0.38 24.33 -7.91
N LEU A 452 -0.94 25.54 -7.81
CA LEU A 452 -0.30 26.76 -8.28
C LEU A 452 0.94 27.07 -7.43
N VAL A 453 0.87 26.89 -6.10
CA VAL A 453 2.01 27.08 -5.20
C VAL A 453 3.13 26.08 -5.52
N SER A 454 2.81 24.80 -5.77
CA SER A 454 3.78 23.80 -6.22
C SER A 454 4.44 24.17 -7.55
N GLU A 455 3.68 24.65 -8.55
CA GLU A 455 4.24 25.04 -9.84
C GLU A 455 5.12 26.32 -9.74
N LEU A 456 4.73 27.31 -8.92
CA LEU A 456 5.55 28.50 -8.65
C LEU A 456 6.85 28.14 -7.92
N THR A 457 6.77 27.30 -6.89
CA THR A 457 7.97 26.86 -6.14
C THR A 457 8.85 25.91 -6.95
N ALA A 458 8.34 25.26 -8.00
CA ALA A 458 9.14 24.54 -8.99
C ALA A 458 10.04 25.51 -9.80
N HIS A 459 9.49 26.64 -10.26
CA HIS A 459 10.27 27.73 -10.88
C HIS A 459 11.36 28.25 -9.93
N ARG A 460 11.00 28.49 -8.66
CA ARG A 460 11.94 28.92 -7.62
C ARG A 460 13.06 27.91 -7.38
N THR A 461 12.71 26.63 -7.28
CA THR A 461 13.67 25.55 -7.07
C THR A 461 14.67 25.50 -8.21
N LEU A 462 14.20 25.58 -9.45
CA LEU A 462 15.06 25.52 -10.63
C LEU A 462 15.99 26.74 -10.73
N ALA A 463 15.48 27.94 -10.45
CA ALA A 463 16.28 29.16 -10.41
C ALA A 463 17.35 29.09 -9.31
N LEU A 464 17.00 28.55 -8.13
CA LEU A 464 17.93 28.37 -7.02
C LEU A 464 18.99 27.31 -7.31
N ARG A 465 18.65 26.22 -8.04
CA ARG A 465 19.64 25.25 -8.54
C ARG A 465 20.67 25.93 -9.42
N ASP A 466 20.21 26.72 -10.39
CA ASP A 466 21.11 27.45 -11.28
C ASP A 466 21.98 28.45 -10.53
N ALA A 467 21.39 29.22 -9.61
CA ALA A 467 22.12 30.17 -8.77
C ALA A 467 23.18 29.51 -7.89
N VAL A 468 22.88 28.35 -7.27
CA VAL A 468 23.86 27.59 -6.48
C VAL A 468 24.95 27.00 -7.37
N ALA A 469 24.62 26.48 -8.56
CA ALA A 469 25.59 25.93 -9.49
C ALA A 469 26.61 26.95 -10.03
N VAL A 470 26.23 28.24 -10.07
CA VAL A 470 27.11 29.35 -10.50
C VAL A 470 27.89 29.97 -9.33
N ASN A 471 27.62 29.55 -8.09
CA ASN A 471 28.28 30.05 -6.89
C ASN A 471 28.99 28.93 -6.10
N PRO A 472 30.21 28.51 -6.50
CA PRO A 472 30.89 27.36 -5.91
C PRO A 472 31.16 27.46 -4.41
N HIS A 473 31.48 28.66 -3.93
CA HIS A 473 31.65 28.91 -2.50
C HIS A 473 30.36 28.67 -1.72
N VAL A 474 29.22 29.14 -2.24
CA VAL A 474 27.91 28.92 -1.60
C VAL A 474 27.52 27.44 -1.63
N ALA A 475 27.77 26.73 -2.73
CA ALA A 475 27.51 25.30 -2.83
C ALA A 475 28.35 24.48 -1.83
N MET A 476 29.65 24.80 -1.70
CA MET A 476 30.52 24.18 -0.71
C MET A 476 30.06 24.50 0.72
N THR A 477 29.69 25.75 1.01
CA THR A 477 29.13 26.13 2.32
C THR A 477 27.83 25.38 2.62
N ALA A 478 26.94 25.20 1.63
CA ALA A 478 25.69 24.45 1.80
C ALA A 478 25.94 22.96 2.09
N LEU A 479 26.87 22.34 1.35
CA LEU A 479 27.29 20.96 1.56
C LEU A 479 27.94 20.79 2.94
N LEU A 480 28.88 21.67 3.31
CA LEU A 480 29.53 21.65 4.61
C LEU A 480 28.53 21.88 5.75
N HIS A 481 27.60 22.83 5.60
CA HIS A 481 26.54 23.06 6.57
C HIS A 481 25.72 21.78 6.80
N ARG A 482 25.36 21.05 5.73
CA ARG A 482 24.67 19.77 5.86
C ARG A 482 25.50 18.73 6.61
N LEU A 483 26.77 18.56 6.24
CA LEU A 483 27.69 17.62 6.90
C LEU A 483 27.91 17.97 8.37
N VAL A 484 28.05 19.25 8.72
CA VAL A 484 28.21 19.73 10.09
C VAL A 484 26.93 19.49 10.91
N MET A 485 25.75 19.75 10.34
CA MET A 485 24.48 19.44 10.99
C MET A 485 24.36 17.95 11.30
N ASP A 486 24.73 17.08 10.35
CA ASP A 486 24.67 15.62 10.53
C ASP A 486 25.72 15.10 11.53
N CYS A 487 26.90 15.71 11.61
CA CYS A 487 27.97 15.28 12.52
C CYS A 487 27.83 15.80 13.96
N PHE A 488 27.30 17.02 14.15
CA PHE A 488 27.39 17.73 15.44
C PHE A 488 26.04 18.01 16.11
N MET A 489 24.90 17.79 15.44
CA MET A 489 23.56 18.00 16.04
C MET A 489 22.90 16.68 16.41
N PRO A 490 22.34 16.52 17.63
CA PRO A 490 21.87 15.24 18.15
C PRO A 490 20.48 14.82 17.60
N ARG A 491 20.35 14.59 16.28
CA ARG A 491 19.27 13.83 15.63
C ARG A 491 19.68 13.28 14.24
N SER A 492 20.60 12.33 14.20
CA SER A 492 20.55 11.06 13.43
C SER A 492 21.95 10.43 13.38
N SER A 493 22.02 9.10 13.39
CA SER A 493 23.24 8.30 13.13
C SER A 493 23.12 7.73 11.71
N ARG A 494 24.18 7.52 10.91
CA ARG A 494 25.34 6.62 11.10
C ARG A 494 26.53 7.07 10.21
N GLY A 495 27.79 6.73 10.57
CA GLY A 495 29.01 6.97 9.75
C GLY A 495 29.27 5.87 8.69
N CYS A 496 30.34 5.84 7.89
CA CYS A 496 31.43 6.79 7.64
C CYS A 496 31.24 7.48 6.26
N LEU A 497 30.88 8.76 6.31
CA LEU A 497 30.47 9.65 5.21
C LEU A 497 29.30 9.15 4.35
N GLU A 498 28.09 9.64 4.65
CA GLU A 498 26.95 9.62 3.73
C GLU A 498 26.57 11.07 3.35
N ALA A 499 26.78 11.42 2.08
CA ALA A 499 26.29 12.64 1.45
C ALA A 499 25.68 12.25 0.10
N GLN A 500 24.35 12.36 -0.02
CA GLN A 500 23.64 11.98 -1.25
C GLN A 500 23.00 13.21 -1.89
N VAL A 501 23.43 13.53 -3.11
CA VAL A 501 22.66 14.42 -3.99
C VAL A 501 21.60 13.56 -4.67
N ARG A 502 20.34 13.70 -4.22
CA ARG A 502 19.20 13.15 -4.96
C ARG A 502 18.69 14.21 -5.90
N GLU A 503 18.57 13.86 -7.18
CA GLU A 503 17.82 14.71 -8.10
C GLU A 503 16.37 14.82 -7.61
N VAL A 504 15.96 16.02 -7.22
CA VAL A 504 14.55 16.30 -6.87
C VAL A 504 13.74 16.30 -8.15
N HIS A 505 12.77 15.38 -8.23
CA HIS A 505 11.77 15.37 -9.28
C HIS A 505 10.69 16.42 -9.00
N LEU A 506 10.25 17.14 -10.03
CA LEU A 506 9.21 18.16 -9.92
C LEU A 506 7.88 17.56 -10.39
N PRO A 507 6.98 17.11 -9.48
CA PRO A 507 5.75 16.38 -9.83
C PRO A 507 4.68 17.28 -10.46
N ALA A 508 4.70 18.58 -10.18
CA ALA A 508 3.86 19.60 -10.80
C ALA A 508 4.75 20.64 -11.48
N GLN A 509 4.61 20.79 -12.79
CA GLN A 509 5.41 21.71 -13.61
C GLN A 509 4.47 22.60 -14.40
N ALA A 510 4.79 23.89 -14.46
CA ALA A 510 4.18 24.80 -15.41
C ALA A 510 4.67 24.47 -16.83
N GLU A 511 3.82 24.68 -17.84
CA GLU A 511 4.16 24.36 -19.24
C GLU A 511 5.40 25.12 -19.74
N ASP A 512 5.66 26.31 -19.19
CA ASP A 512 6.78 27.18 -19.51
C ASP A 512 8.10 26.85 -18.76
N LEU A 513 8.05 25.99 -17.74
CA LEU A 513 9.19 25.73 -16.85
C LEU A 513 10.41 25.17 -17.60
N ARG A 514 10.18 24.25 -18.54
CA ARG A 514 11.24 23.64 -19.38
C ARG A 514 11.98 24.67 -20.24
N ASP A 515 11.28 25.72 -20.66
CA ASP A 515 11.81 26.74 -21.57
C ASP A 515 12.44 27.93 -20.84
N SER A 516 12.41 27.93 -19.50
CA SER A 516 13.03 28.94 -18.66
C SER A 516 14.55 29.06 -18.89
N ALA A 517 15.11 30.24 -18.61
CA ALA A 517 16.54 30.49 -18.75
C ALA A 517 17.37 29.54 -17.85
N SER A 518 16.92 29.31 -16.61
CA SER A 518 17.58 28.41 -15.67
C SER A 518 17.53 26.94 -16.12
N ALA A 519 16.42 26.46 -16.70
CA ALA A 519 16.35 25.10 -17.25
C ALA A 519 17.42 24.87 -18.32
N LYS A 520 17.51 25.81 -19.27
CA LYS A 520 18.46 25.76 -20.39
C LYS A 520 19.90 25.85 -19.89
N ALA A 521 20.19 26.80 -19.00
CA ALA A 521 21.51 26.97 -18.42
C ALA A 521 22.00 25.71 -17.67
N ILE A 522 21.11 25.05 -16.91
CA ILE A 522 21.43 23.79 -16.21
C ILE A 522 21.69 22.66 -17.22
N ALA A 523 20.84 22.49 -18.23
CA ALA A 523 21.00 21.45 -19.26
C ALA A 523 22.31 21.64 -20.02
N ASP A 524 22.60 22.85 -20.49
CA ASP A 524 23.83 23.20 -21.20
C ASP A 524 25.07 23.00 -20.31
N ARG A 525 24.96 23.27 -19.00
CA ARG A 525 26.05 23.01 -18.04
C ARG A 525 26.26 21.51 -17.80
N HIS A 526 25.17 20.74 -17.71
CA HIS A 526 25.23 19.30 -17.49
C HIS A 526 25.81 18.56 -18.69
N GLU A 527 25.40 18.91 -19.91
CA GLU A 527 25.95 18.34 -21.15
C GLU A 527 27.45 18.62 -21.27
N ARG A 528 27.88 19.88 -21.04
CA ARG A 528 29.30 20.26 -21.06
C ARG A 528 30.17 19.43 -20.10
N TRP A 529 29.66 19.14 -18.90
CA TRP A 529 30.37 18.26 -17.98
C TRP A 529 30.31 16.80 -18.43
N GLY A 530 29.13 16.31 -18.83
CA GLY A 530 28.88 14.93 -19.25
C GLY A 530 29.79 14.45 -20.38
N ASP A 531 30.15 15.33 -21.32
CA ASP A 531 31.08 15.02 -22.42
C ASP A 531 32.49 14.60 -21.95
N HIS A 532 32.88 15.00 -20.72
CA HIS A 532 34.22 14.80 -20.18
C HIS A 532 34.27 13.79 -19.04
N VAL A 533 33.13 13.44 -18.43
CA VAL A 533 33.07 12.55 -17.26
C VAL A 533 33.30 11.10 -17.67
N PRO A 534 34.34 10.42 -17.16
CA PRO A 534 34.59 9.01 -17.45
C PRO A 534 33.49 8.10 -16.89
N ALA A 535 33.15 7.04 -17.63
CA ALA A 535 32.17 6.04 -17.19
C ALA A 535 32.75 4.96 -16.26
N ASP A 536 34.08 4.82 -16.22
CA ASP A 536 34.78 3.86 -15.36
C ASP A 536 35.17 4.52 -14.03
N ASP A 537 34.94 3.82 -12.92
CA ASP A 537 35.10 4.34 -11.55
C ASP A 537 36.55 4.74 -11.23
N ALA A 538 37.52 3.93 -11.63
CA ALA A 538 38.93 4.23 -11.41
C ALA A 538 39.38 5.42 -12.27
N ALA A 539 38.98 5.43 -13.54
CA ALA A 539 39.26 6.55 -14.44
C ALA A 539 38.59 7.85 -13.98
N LEU A 540 37.41 7.79 -13.38
CA LEU A 540 36.72 8.93 -12.80
C LEU A 540 37.49 9.52 -11.61
N TRP A 541 38.00 8.66 -10.72
CA TRP A 541 38.80 9.10 -9.57
C TRP A 541 40.08 9.83 -10.00
N ASP A 542 40.80 9.27 -10.97
CA ASP A 542 42.01 9.88 -11.51
C ASP A 542 41.70 11.21 -12.19
N TRP A 543 40.64 11.26 -13.02
CA TRP A 543 40.20 12.49 -13.69
C TRP A 543 39.82 13.60 -12.69
N LEU A 544 39.07 13.27 -11.63
CA LEU A 544 38.72 14.23 -10.57
C LEU A 544 39.96 14.74 -9.81
N THR A 545 40.97 13.88 -9.63
CA THR A 545 42.23 14.24 -8.96
C THR A 545 43.05 15.21 -9.82
N ASP A 546 42.99 15.07 -11.14
CA ASP A 546 43.72 15.89 -12.11
C ASP A 546 43.06 17.26 -12.40
N LEU A 547 41.78 17.45 -12.04
CA LEU A 547 41.11 18.75 -12.15
C LEU A 547 41.77 19.80 -11.25
N ASP A 548 41.94 21.02 -11.75
CA ASP A 548 42.33 22.16 -10.92
C ASP A 548 41.24 22.50 -9.88
N ASP A 549 41.64 23.22 -8.82
CA ASP A 549 40.74 23.53 -7.70
C ASP A 549 39.50 24.32 -8.14
N GLY A 550 39.62 25.21 -9.13
CA GLY A 550 38.50 25.97 -9.67
C GLY A 550 37.50 25.07 -10.38
N SER A 551 37.97 24.30 -11.35
CA SER A 551 37.12 23.35 -12.09
C SER A 551 36.48 22.29 -11.19
N ARG A 552 37.21 21.83 -10.16
CA ARG A 552 36.71 20.87 -9.18
C ARG A 552 35.60 21.48 -8.33
N MET A 553 35.75 22.74 -7.91
CA MET A 553 34.73 23.48 -7.16
C MET A 553 33.50 23.77 -8.01
N ASP A 554 33.67 24.12 -9.29
CA ASP A 554 32.56 24.34 -10.24
C ASP A 554 31.77 23.04 -10.48
N LEU A 555 32.47 21.92 -10.66
CA LEU A 555 31.84 20.60 -10.80
C LEU A 555 31.10 20.20 -9.51
N LEU A 556 31.71 20.42 -8.34
CA LEU A 556 31.07 20.18 -7.05
C LEU A 556 29.81 21.04 -6.91
N ALA A 557 29.86 22.32 -7.31
CA ALA A 557 28.71 23.22 -7.27
C ALA A 557 27.57 22.74 -8.16
N HIS A 558 27.89 22.32 -9.38
CA HIS A 558 26.93 21.72 -10.32
C HIS A 558 26.28 20.48 -9.72
N CYS A 559 27.07 19.54 -9.17
CA CYS A 559 26.55 18.34 -8.53
C CYS A 559 25.66 18.66 -7.32
N VAL A 560 26.14 19.47 -6.36
CA VAL A 560 25.39 19.86 -5.15
C VAL A 560 24.08 20.55 -5.51
N SER A 561 24.05 21.34 -6.58
CA SER A 561 22.84 22.06 -6.99
C SER A 561 21.64 21.15 -7.21
N PHE A 562 21.81 19.93 -7.74
CA PHE A 562 20.68 19.00 -7.96
C PHE A 562 19.96 18.59 -6.66
N GLY A 563 20.64 18.68 -5.51
CA GLY A 563 20.08 18.43 -4.19
C GLY A 563 19.27 19.59 -3.61
N VAL A 564 19.30 20.77 -4.24
CA VAL A 564 18.51 21.94 -3.82
C VAL A 564 17.03 21.67 -4.06
N ASN A 565 16.23 21.84 -3.01
CA ASN A 565 14.78 21.67 -3.01
C ASN A 565 14.10 22.86 -2.33
N ALA A 566 13.40 23.68 -3.09
CA ALA A 566 12.54 24.76 -2.57
C ALA A 566 11.06 24.50 -2.89
N LEU A 567 10.70 23.25 -3.23
CA LEU A 567 9.38 22.87 -3.71
C LEU A 567 8.38 22.82 -2.57
N TYR A 568 7.25 23.49 -2.77
CA TYR A 568 6.04 23.27 -1.98
C TYR A 568 5.39 21.96 -2.39
N GLU A 569 5.34 21.04 -1.44
CA GLU A 569 4.55 19.82 -1.53
C GLU A 569 3.54 19.91 -0.39
N LYS A 570 2.25 19.80 -0.70
CA LYS A 570 1.21 19.81 0.32
C LYS A 570 1.57 18.76 1.36
N PRO A 571 1.78 19.15 2.63
CA PRO A 571 2.08 18.18 3.67
C PRO A 571 0.98 17.14 3.70
N ASN A 572 1.37 15.88 3.52
CA ASN A 572 0.46 14.76 3.45
C ASN A 572 0.76 13.84 4.65
N PRO A 573 -0.02 13.96 5.72
CA PRO A 573 0.21 13.18 6.92
C PRO A 573 0.06 11.65 6.75
N TYR A 574 -0.52 11.18 5.63
CA TYR A 574 -0.76 9.75 5.34
C TYR A 574 0.32 9.09 4.50
N SER A 575 1.31 9.86 4.03
CA SER A 575 2.43 9.31 3.30
C SER A 575 3.59 9.06 4.25
N GLY A 576 3.94 7.80 4.49
CA GLY A 576 5.18 7.43 5.21
C GLY A 576 6.46 7.90 4.52
N THR A 577 6.36 8.47 3.31
CA THR A 577 7.44 9.06 2.52
C THR A 577 7.20 10.54 2.19
N GLY A 578 6.13 11.15 2.71
CA GLY A 578 5.74 12.53 2.41
C GLY A 578 6.37 13.56 3.35
N VAL A 579 6.31 14.83 2.98
CA VAL A 579 6.88 15.94 3.76
C VAL A 579 5.92 16.33 4.88
N SER A 580 6.40 16.39 6.12
CA SER A 580 5.62 16.94 7.24
C SER A 580 5.56 18.46 7.18
N GLN A 581 4.59 19.10 7.85
CA GLN A 581 4.51 20.57 7.91
C GLN A 581 5.84 21.18 8.41
N HIS A 582 6.38 20.66 9.51
CA HIS A 582 7.67 21.09 10.04
C HIS A 582 8.82 20.89 9.03
N GLY A 583 8.84 19.77 8.31
CA GLY A 583 9.84 19.51 7.28
C GLY A 583 9.74 20.47 6.09
N LEU A 584 8.53 20.88 5.73
CA LEU A 584 8.29 21.88 4.70
C LEU A 584 8.74 23.28 5.15
N ASP A 585 8.43 23.68 6.38
CA ASP A 585 8.83 24.99 6.94
C ASP A 585 10.37 25.11 7.03
N VAL A 586 11.03 24.04 7.48
CA VAL A 586 12.50 23.97 7.52
C VAL A 586 13.09 24.01 6.11
N ARG A 587 12.47 23.34 5.14
CA ARG A 587 12.91 23.37 3.73
C ARG A 587 12.82 24.78 3.15
N LEU A 588 11.68 25.44 3.30
CA LEU A 588 11.46 26.77 2.74
C LEU A 588 12.38 27.81 3.39
N SER A 589 12.55 27.78 4.72
CA SER A 589 13.48 28.69 5.41
C SER A 589 14.95 28.47 5.02
N GLN A 590 15.38 27.22 4.77
CA GLN A 590 16.71 26.95 4.24
C GLN A 590 16.87 27.40 2.78
N ALA A 591 15.83 27.24 1.96
CA ALA A 591 15.81 27.77 0.60
C ALA A 591 15.91 29.31 0.59
N ASP A 592 15.23 30.01 1.52
CA ASP A 592 15.35 31.46 1.68
C ASP A 592 16.79 31.87 2.03
N ARG A 593 17.45 31.12 2.92
CA ARG A 593 18.86 31.34 3.25
C ARG A 593 19.77 31.20 2.03
N LEU A 594 19.57 30.17 1.21
CA LEU A 594 20.33 29.96 -0.03
C LEU A 594 20.06 31.05 -1.07
N ALA A 595 18.80 31.48 -1.20
CA ALA A 595 18.45 32.57 -2.09
C ALA A 595 19.15 33.87 -1.68
N ARG A 596 19.23 34.17 -0.37
CA ARG A 596 19.99 35.33 0.15
C ARG A 596 21.49 35.20 -0.12
N SER A 597 22.08 34.03 0.13
CA SER A 597 23.52 33.84 -0.04
C SER A 597 23.97 33.81 -1.50
N THR A 598 23.09 33.43 -2.42
CA THR A 598 23.36 33.47 -3.87
C THR A 598 22.96 34.80 -4.53
N GLY A 599 22.23 35.66 -3.81
CA GLY A 599 21.64 36.87 -4.38
C GLY A 599 20.57 36.58 -5.43
N LEU A 600 19.84 35.45 -5.30
CA LEU A 600 18.81 35.07 -6.25
C LEU A 600 17.65 36.09 -6.26
N ASP A 601 17.40 36.64 -7.44
CA ASP A 601 16.24 37.48 -7.73
C ASP A 601 15.41 36.84 -8.85
N MET A 602 14.17 36.47 -8.52
CA MET A 602 13.24 35.83 -9.46
C MET A 602 12.86 36.75 -10.64
N VAL A 603 12.89 38.08 -10.47
CA VAL A 603 12.67 39.05 -11.55
C VAL A 603 13.88 39.08 -12.48
N ALA A 604 15.09 39.11 -11.92
CA ALA A 604 16.34 39.16 -12.69
C ALA A 604 16.55 37.90 -13.54
N VAL A 605 16.14 36.72 -13.05
CA VAL A 605 16.16 35.47 -13.84
C VAL A 605 15.03 35.40 -14.89
N GLY A 606 14.18 36.42 -14.96
CA GLY A 606 13.20 36.61 -16.03
C GLY A 606 11.80 36.11 -15.72
N TRP A 607 11.48 35.75 -14.48
CA TRP A 607 10.11 35.37 -14.11
C TRP A 607 9.18 36.59 -14.14
N ARG A 608 8.02 36.46 -14.78
CA ARG A 608 6.97 37.49 -14.85
C ARG A 608 5.58 36.86 -14.80
N PRO A 609 4.58 37.54 -14.21
CA PRO A 609 3.21 37.02 -14.18
C PRO A 609 2.59 37.12 -15.58
N THR A 610 2.13 35.99 -16.10
CA THR A 610 1.40 35.90 -17.37
C THR A 610 0.02 35.26 -17.15
N VAL A 611 -0.85 35.36 -18.16
CA VAL A 611 -2.12 34.62 -18.17
C VAL A 611 -1.90 33.12 -17.98
N GLY A 612 -0.84 32.56 -18.59
CA GLY A 612 -0.54 31.13 -18.55
C GLY A 612 -0.03 30.62 -17.20
N ASN A 613 0.80 31.40 -16.51
CA ASN A 613 1.51 30.93 -15.31
C ASN A 613 0.89 31.36 -13.97
N TYR A 614 0.13 32.47 -13.93
CA TYR A 614 -0.46 32.99 -12.68
C TYR A 614 -1.83 33.64 -12.89
N LEU A 615 -1.92 34.67 -13.75
CA LEU A 615 -3.08 35.57 -13.81
C LEU A 615 -4.36 34.89 -14.31
N GLY A 616 -4.25 33.87 -15.17
CA GLY A 616 -5.41 33.07 -15.60
C GLY A 616 -5.90 32.07 -14.54
N ARG A 617 -5.09 31.80 -13.51
CA ARG A 617 -5.27 30.68 -12.56
C ARG A 617 -5.70 31.14 -11.16
N VAL A 618 -5.72 32.44 -10.91
CA VAL A 618 -6.23 33.06 -9.67
C VAL A 618 -7.60 33.69 -9.87
N THR A 619 -8.26 34.11 -8.78
CA THR A 619 -9.59 34.76 -8.81
C THR A 619 -9.48 36.23 -9.23
N LYS A 620 -10.59 36.86 -9.65
CA LYS A 620 -10.58 38.30 -10.00
C LYS A 620 -10.06 39.19 -8.86
N PRO A 621 -10.45 39.00 -7.58
CA PRO A 621 -9.89 39.79 -6.47
C PRO A 621 -8.36 39.68 -6.37
N ARG A 622 -7.79 38.48 -6.58
CA ARG A 622 -6.33 38.27 -6.59
C ARG A 622 -5.64 38.95 -7.78
N ILE A 623 -6.27 38.98 -8.96
CA ILE A 623 -5.74 39.75 -10.11
C ILE A 623 -5.69 41.24 -9.78
N LEU A 624 -6.76 41.77 -9.17
CA LEU A 624 -6.83 43.18 -8.77
C LEU A 624 -5.83 43.52 -7.67
N GLU A 625 -5.64 42.63 -6.69
CA GLU A 625 -4.60 42.76 -5.67
C GLU A 625 -3.20 42.81 -6.29
N ALA A 626 -2.86 41.87 -7.18
CA ALA A 626 -1.58 41.85 -7.86
C ALA A 626 -1.32 43.13 -8.66
N VAL A 627 -2.32 43.62 -9.40
CA VAL A 627 -2.23 44.88 -10.16
C VAL A 627 -2.16 46.09 -9.24
N ARG A 628 -2.85 46.08 -8.10
CA ARG A 628 -2.75 47.14 -7.10
C ARG A 628 -1.34 47.23 -6.53
N GLU A 629 -0.76 46.10 -6.14
CA GLU A 629 0.61 46.03 -5.60
C GLU A 629 1.66 46.40 -6.65
N GLY A 630 1.53 45.93 -7.89
CA GLY A 630 2.56 46.13 -8.92
C GLY A 630 2.40 47.39 -9.77
N ALA A 631 1.19 47.90 -9.96
CA ALA A 631 0.87 49.01 -10.87
C ALA A 631 -0.01 50.11 -10.24
N GLY A 632 -0.39 49.96 -8.97
CA GLY A 632 -1.13 50.95 -8.18
C GLY A 632 -2.66 50.85 -8.28
N ASP A 633 -3.36 51.46 -7.33
CA ASP A 633 -4.83 51.42 -7.21
C ASP A 633 -5.57 51.84 -8.47
N ARG A 634 -5.10 52.91 -9.13
CA ARG A 634 -5.71 53.44 -10.35
C ARG A 634 -5.67 52.41 -11.50
N ALA A 635 -4.64 51.58 -11.57
CA ALA A 635 -4.54 50.54 -12.59
C ALA A 635 -5.51 49.39 -12.30
N ALA A 636 -5.69 49.03 -11.03
CA ALA A 636 -6.67 48.02 -10.61
C ALA A 636 -8.12 48.47 -10.89
N GLU A 637 -8.46 49.74 -10.60
CA GLU A 637 -9.78 50.31 -10.91
C GLU A 637 -10.11 50.27 -12.41
N LEU A 638 -9.12 50.54 -13.27
CA LEU A 638 -9.29 50.53 -14.73
C LEU A 638 -9.64 49.15 -15.29
N ILE A 639 -9.26 48.07 -14.60
CA ILE A 639 -9.51 46.69 -15.07
C ILE A 639 -10.62 45.98 -14.28
N GLY A 640 -11.09 46.54 -13.16
CA GLY A 640 -12.07 45.93 -12.26
C GLY A 640 -13.39 45.52 -12.92
N HIS A 641 -13.82 46.26 -13.94
CA HIS A 641 -15.05 46.00 -14.69
C HIS A 641 -14.91 44.91 -15.77
N LEU A 642 -13.68 44.44 -16.05
CA LEU A 642 -13.43 43.48 -17.13
C LEU A 642 -13.83 42.06 -16.73
N LYS A 643 -14.15 41.23 -17.74
CA LYS A 643 -14.32 39.79 -17.54
C LYS A 643 -12.98 39.14 -17.22
N LYS A 644 -12.97 38.05 -16.44
CA LYS A 644 -11.74 37.42 -15.91
C LYS A 644 -10.63 37.21 -16.95
N GLY A 645 -10.98 36.69 -18.13
CA GLY A 645 -10.00 36.45 -19.20
C GLY A 645 -9.40 37.74 -19.79
N ASP A 646 -10.19 38.80 -19.92
CA ASP A 646 -9.71 40.10 -20.42
C ASP A 646 -8.96 40.88 -19.32
N MET A 647 -9.42 40.76 -18.07
CA MET A 647 -8.74 41.27 -16.88
C MET A 647 -7.34 40.67 -16.73
N ALA A 648 -7.21 39.35 -16.91
CA ALA A 648 -5.91 38.67 -16.81
C ALA A 648 -4.93 39.13 -17.92
N LYS A 649 -5.40 39.33 -19.16
CA LYS A 649 -4.57 39.84 -20.26
C LYS A 649 -4.12 41.28 -20.03
N GLU A 650 -5.02 42.12 -19.53
CA GLU A 650 -4.69 43.51 -19.24
C GLU A 650 -3.77 43.63 -18.01
N ALA A 651 -3.99 42.79 -16.99
CA ALA A 651 -3.09 42.66 -15.84
C ALA A 651 -1.69 42.20 -16.25
N GLU A 652 -1.56 41.26 -17.19
CA GLU A 652 -0.26 40.83 -17.74
C GLU A 652 0.48 42.01 -18.37
N ARG A 653 -0.23 42.85 -19.15
CA ARG A 653 0.36 44.05 -19.74
C ARG A 653 0.80 45.07 -18.67
N LEU A 654 -0.01 45.28 -17.64
CA LEU A 654 0.26 46.24 -16.57
C LEU A 654 1.43 45.79 -15.66
N LEU A 655 1.58 44.48 -15.45
CA LEU A 655 2.61 43.91 -14.59
C LEU A 655 3.89 43.52 -15.33
N ALA A 656 3.94 43.63 -16.65
CA ALA A 656 5.07 43.19 -17.47
C ALA A 656 6.42 43.81 -17.07
N GLU A 657 6.42 45.03 -16.54
CA GLU A 657 7.63 45.77 -16.14
C GLU A 657 7.59 46.25 -14.67
N SER A 658 6.64 45.76 -13.88
CA SER A 658 6.51 46.18 -12.47
C SER A 658 7.51 45.50 -11.54
N GLY A 659 8.13 44.40 -11.97
CA GLY A 659 8.93 43.54 -11.09
C GLY A 659 8.09 42.81 -10.03
N TRP A 660 6.77 42.80 -10.19
CA TRP A 660 5.87 42.16 -9.23
C TRP A 660 6.01 40.64 -9.25
N LEU A 661 6.05 40.05 -8.05
CA LEU A 661 6.12 38.60 -7.83
C LEU A 661 4.96 38.14 -6.94
N PRO A 662 4.40 36.94 -7.13
CA PRO A 662 3.47 36.33 -6.19
C PRO A 662 4.18 35.91 -4.90
N GLU A 663 3.44 35.84 -3.80
CA GLU A 663 3.95 35.55 -2.44
C GLU A 663 4.98 34.40 -2.39
N PRO A 664 4.80 33.22 -3.04
CA PRO A 664 5.77 32.11 -2.95
C PRO A 664 7.12 32.36 -3.63
N LEU A 665 7.21 33.38 -4.50
CA LEU A 665 8.43 33.78 -5.20
C LEU A 665 9.11 35.00 -4.55
N ARG A 666 8.47 35.64 -3.57
CA ARG A 666 9.05 36.76 -2.84
C ARG A 666 10.09 36.26 -1.84
N MET A 667 11.06 37.10 -1.56
CA MET A 667 11.98 36.90 -0.44
C MET A 667 11.28 37.40 0.81
N VAL A 668 11.15 36.55 1.83
CA VAL A 668 10.70 36.97 3.16
C VAL A 668 11.85 37.72 3.81
N ASP A 669 11.63 39.01 4.09
CA ASP A 669 12.59 39.84 4.80
C ASP A 669 12.34 39.66 6.30
N ASP A 670 13.10 38.77 6.95
CA ASP A 670 13.04 38.54 8.42
C ASP A 670 13.65 39.72 9.22
N GLY A 671 13.63 40.93 8.66
CA GLY A 671 14.25 42.14 9.20
C GLY A 671 13.29 43.11 9.90
N VAL A 672 12.07 42.68 10.25
CA VAL A 672 11.20 43.45 11.16
C VAL A 672 11.20 42.74 12.50
N GLU A 673 12.16 43.10 13.35
CA GLU A 673 12.05 42.87 14.80
C GLU A 673 10.79 43.62 15.27
N VAL A 674 9.71 42.87 15.52
CA VAL A 674 8.59 43.37 16.29
C VAL A 674 9.06 43.40 17.75
N ASP A 675 9.59 44.55 18.16
CA ASP A 675 9.89 44.84 19.56
C ASP A 675 8.57 44.75 20.36
N PRO A 676 8.41 43.80 21.31
CA PRO A 676 7.15 43.57 22.01
C PRO A 676 6.91 44.56 23.16
N ALA A 677 7.51 45.75 23.13
CA ALA A 677 7.36 46.74 24.18
C ALA A 677 7.30 48.18 23.65
N SER A 678 6.16 48.61 23.09
CA SER A 678 5.77 50.02 23.18
C SER A 678 4.28 50.28 22.89
N GLY A 679 3.47 50.17 23.95
CA GLY A 679 2.21 50.88 24.06
C GLY A 679 2.39 52.19 24.83
N ALA A 680 2.58 53.27 24.08
CA ALA A 680 2.27 54.69 24.37
C ALA A 680 2.91 55.41 25.59
N ALA A 681 3.76 56.41 25.29
CA ALA A 681 3.61 57.79 25.78
C ALA A 681 4.35 58.78 24.87
N ALA A 682 3.77 59.97 24.70
CA ALA A 682 4.04 60.97 23.68
C ALA A 682 5.16 61.98 24.00
N GLU A 683 5.60 62.65 22.92
CA GLU A 683 6.24 63.99 22.82
C GLU A 683 7.59 64.26 23.52
N ALA A 684 8.65 64.57 22.75
CA ALA A 684 9.08 65.95 22.47
C ALA A 684 10.52 66.04 21.93
N ASP A 685 10.65 66.86 20.88
CA ASP A 685 11.76 67.74 20.51
C ASP A 685 13.08 67.25 19.86
N ASP A 686 13.40 68.04 18.84
CA ASP A 686 14.52 68.07 17.90
C ASP A 686 15.92 68.31 18.52
N LEU A 687 16.89 67.58 17.95
CA LEU A 687 18.23 68.00 17.46
C LEU A 687 19.33 68.40 18.51
N PRO A 688 20.66 68.21 18.22
CA PRO A 688 21.25 68.60 16.93
C PRO A 688 22.47 67.84 16.34
N ASP A 689 22.66 68.18 15.06
CA ASP A 689 23.70 67.92 14.05
C ASP A 689 25.21 68.03 14.41
N PHE A 690 25.61 67.95 15.68
CA PHE A 690 27.01 68.19 16.07
C PHE A 690 27.93 66.95 16.07
N LEU A 691 27.44 65.74 15.78
CA LEU A 691 28.29 64.53 15.75
C LEU A 691 28.50 63.96 14.34
N SER A 692 28.43 64.84 13.34
CA SER A 692 29.07 64.63 12.05
C SER A 692 30.56 64.96 12.15
N GLY A 693 31.43 64.04 11.70
CA GLY A 693 32.77 64.41 11.23
C GLY A 693 33.91 63.47 11.59
N ASP A 694 34.26 62.66 10.60
CA ASP A 694 35.53 61.98 10.28
C ASP A 694 36.85 62.55 10.84
N GLY A 695 37.84 61.67 10.97
CA GLY A 695 39.26 62.04 11.03
C GLY A 695 40.21 60.85 11.14
N GLU A 696 40.87 60.53 10.02
CA GLU A 696 41.97 59.58 9.83
C GLU A 696 43.17 59.82 10.77
N ASP A 697 43.87 58.74 11.19
CA ASP A 697 45.31 58.51 10.97
C ASP A 697 45.85 57.32 11.82
N ASP A 698 46.56 56.42 11.12
CA ASP A 698 47.39 55.27 11.55
C ASP A 698 48.70 55.77 12.26
N PRO A 699 49.70 54.96 12.74
CA PRO A 699 49.86 53.50 12.70
C PRO A 699 50.54 52.81 13.93
N ALA A 700 50.61 51.46 13.83
CA ALA A 700 51.71 50.54 14.19
C ALA A 700 52.06 50.17 15.66
N ASP A 701 52.54 48.92 15.73
CA ASP A 701 53.33 48.21 16.75
C ASP A 701 52.58 47.74 18.02
N ASP A 702 52.86 46.58 18.63
CA ASP A 702 53.48 45.30 18.28
C ASP A 702 53.27 44.44 19.57
N GLU A 703 53.58 43.14 19.52
CA GLU A 703 53.85 42.25 20.67
C GLU A 703 52.68 41.60 21.45
N GLU A 704 52.51 40.30 21.16
CA GLU A 704 52.60 39.16 22.09
C GLU A 704 52.49 39.43 23.60
N GLU A 705 51.55 38.75 24.28
CA GLU A 705 51.95 37.72 25.25
C GLU A 705 50.75 36.88 25.73
N GLN A 706 50.96 35.56 25.65
CA GLN A 706 50.20 34.52 26.32
C GLN A 706 50.26 34.73 27.84
N HIS A 707 49.18 34.47 28.58
CA HIS A 707 49.29 33.62 29.76
C HIS A 707 47.93 33.09 30.23
N MET A 708 47.86 31.76 30.25
CA MET A 708 46.91 30.96 31.01
C MET A 708 46.95 31.33 32.50
N VAL A 709 45.78 31.35 33.15
CA VAL A 709 45.65 30.96 34.56
C VAL A 709 44.44 30.04 34.70
N ALA A 710 44.70 28.91 35.36
CA ALA A 710 43.81 27.81 35.66
C ALA A 710 43.16 27.93 37.04
N ALA A 711 42.22 27.00 37.29
CA ALA A 711 41.54 26.62 38.54
C ALA A 711 40.44 27.60 39.00
N GLU A 712 39.23 27.16 39.37
CA GLU A 712 38.75 25.85 39.84
C GLU A 712 37.65 25.21 38.98
#